data_AF-A0A7R9PLL6-F1
#
_entry.id   AF-A0A7R9PLL6-F1
#
_cell.length_a   1.000
_cell.length_b   1.000
_cell.length_c   1.000
_cell.angle_alpha   90.00
_cell.angle_beta   90.00
_cell.angle_gamma   90.00
#
_symmetry.space_group_name_H-M   'P 1'
#
loop_
_entity.id
_entity.type
_entity.pdbx_description
1 polymer ?
#
loop_
_entity_poly.entity_id
_entity_poly.type
_entity_poly.pdbx_seq_one_letter_code
_entity_poly.pdbx_strand_id
1 'polypeptide(L)'
;MRWVLALLCATLCHLAAAKSTRGEVPEYLLMLFCFVSTLSIMGGLFIRGCVFLADKDFLIKQKEILRLFNKVHEPNRFKEQVEIGKTYEPSNNLNRYKNPAPVKKLVRLCTNNFLLPRGKIFTLFNDKHRDEMVLLFESFLFSQDWETFYKTACWARDRINEAVTDVVKFDIIGIASSEFNVFEFDLECQFVYALTVAVLHREDTKGVVLPPSYEIYPHLYVNSEVIHAAYKAKMRQEPAVVRMNFTGTIRNPEQRVAYLGEDIGLNSHHAHWHMDFPFWWKPEEYGVEKDRQGELFYYMHHQLIARFDLERLSNDLPFVKPLGWNQKIVDGFYPQTTYRVGGEFPARPDNFEFQDLQNIKIKDLMDYDRRIREAIHQQAVYTVNGDYYSLNDSTGINTLGQIMEPSCGSKHREYYGALHNYGHILLGQITDPKGKFDMPPGVMEHFETATRDPAFFRLHKHIDNLFKLHKDLLPPYSRDELEFPGVKIQDLSVDELTTYFEDFDIDLLNALDDTVDLDDMNIKARVRRLNHKPFAFHFTVESDKENLVAVRVFMGPKYDWFGQEIPLDEKRSYMVEIDKFVTELNAGQTMFHRKSSESSVTIPDRETTKTLVAKVENAINGRASLTVNKDVRHCGYPDRLLLPKGKKGGLPFTLYAILTDYNKEKVRSRFMLCICFNRELNLRQGGFCQTFGFTFRLLVISHVCETITSVCNRDSSPNLPINGDQVQSVAAQSAAPAGRREIGKEEHRCLAPCSVHTVDRMGNVVAAAAVHG
;
A
#
# COMPACT_ATOMS: atom_id res chain seq x y z
N MET A 1 32.84 -0.75 22.10
CA MET A 1 33.84 -0.31 21.09
C MET A 1 34.04 1.20 21.05
N ARG A 2 33.16 2.05 20.49
CA ARG A 2 33.44 3.51 20.27
C ARG A 2 34.04 4.25 21.49
N TRP A 3 33.51 4.07 22.71
CA TRP A 3 34.07 4.66 23.93
C TRP A 3 35.50 4.21 24.25
N VAL A 4 35.85 2.94 23.98
CA VAL A 4 37.21 2.40 24.18
C VAL A 4 38.19 3.00 23.15
N LEU A 5 37.75 3.16 21.90
CA LEU A 5 38.52 3.86 20.87
C LEU A 5 38.74 5.34 21.23
N ALA A 6 37.74 6.03 21.76
CA ALA A 6 37.89 7.42 22.22
C ALA A 6 38.90 7.56 23.37
N LEU A 7 38.85 6.66 24.37
CA LEU A 7 39.83 6.60 25.47
C LEU A 7 41.24 6.27 25.00
N LEU A 8 41.40 5.36 24.03
CA LEU A 8 42.68 5.06 23.39
C LEU A 8 43.23 6.26 22.60
N CYS A 9 42.40 6.95 21.81
CA CYS A 9 42.84 8.18 21.13
C CYS A 9 43.24 9.28 22.12
N ALA A 10 42.47 9.51 23.18
CA ALA A 10 42.79 10.53 24.18
C ALA A 10 44.12 10.24 24.91
N THR A 11 44.35 9.00 25.32
CA THR A 11 45.62 8.60 25.97
C THR A 11 46.81 8.63 25.00
N LEU A 12 46.62 8.23 23.74
CA LEU A 12 47.66 8.33 22.71
C LEU A 12 48.00 9.79 22.35
N CYS A 13 47.03 10.70 22.30
CA CYS A 13 47.28 12.13 22.12
C CYS A 13 48.10 12.73 23.28
N HIS A 14 47.80 12.38 24.53
CA HIS A 14 48.62 12.79 25.67
C HIS A 14 50.05 12.22 25.62
N LEU A 15 50.22 10.96 25.19
CA LEU A 15 51.54 10.35 25.01
C LEU A 15 52.34 10.99 23.86
N ALA A 16 51.69 11.43 22.78
CA ALA A 16 52.33 12.15 21.69
C ALA A 16 52.77 13.56 22.13
N ALA A 17 51.90 14.31 22.81
CA ALA A 17 52.22 15.64 23.35
C ALA A 17 53.42 15.62 24.31
N ALA A 18 53.57 14.55 25.11
CA ALA A 18 54.65 14.39 26.08
C ALA A 18 56.07 14.15 25.48
N LYS A 19 56.21 13.98 24.15
CA LYS A 19 57.51 13.68 23.50
C LYS A 19 57.96 14.65 22.41
N SER A 20 57.22 15.73 22.14
CA SER A 20 57.51 16.68 21.04
C SER A 20 58.69 17.65 21.31
N THR A 21 59.79 17.20 21.91
CA THR A 21 60.95 18.04 22.29
C THR A 21 62.28 17.60 21.65
N ARG A 22 62.30 16.59 20.77
CA ARG A 22 63.45 16.25 19.91
C ARG A 22 62.95 15.93 18.50
N GLY A 23 63.53 16.59 17.50
CA GLY A 23 62.99 16.69 16.13
C GLY A 23 63.38 15.56 15.19
N GLU A 24 62.99 14.33 15.50
CA GLU A 24 63.06 13.19 14.58
C GLU A 24 61.69 12.50 14.52
N VAL A 25 61.15 12.28 13.31
CA VAL A 25 59.87 11.58 13.12
C VAL A 25 60.13 10.08 13.03
N PRO A 26 59.70 9.26 14.00
CA PRO A 26 60.03 7.83 14.00
C PRO A 26 59.18 7.05 13.00
N GLU A 27 59.74 5.98 12.43
CA GLU A 27 59.09 5.10 11.43
C GLU A 27 57.73 4.54 11.90
N TYR A 28 57.53 4.40 13.21
CA TYR A 28 56.27 3.94 13.80
C TYR A 28 55.10 4.87 13.45
N LEU A 29 55.33 6.18 13.25
CA LEU A 29 54.28 7.12 12.83
C LEU A 29 53.81 6.86 11.39
N LEU A 30 54.72 6.47 10.49
CA LEU A 30 54.41 6.12 9.10
C LEU A 30 53.59 4.83 9.04
N MET A 31 53.95 3.80 9.81
CA MET A 31 53.11 2.60 9.94
C MET A 31 51.74 2.92 10.56
N LEU A 32 51.68 3.83 11.54
CA LEU A 32 50.39 4.24 12.13
C LEU A 32 49.51 4.96 11.10
N PHE A 33 50.08 5.84 10.27
CA PHE A 33 49.35 6.50 9.18
C PHE A 33 48.83 5.50 8.14
N CYS A 34 49.62 4.47 7.77
CA CYS A 34 49.16 3.38 6.89
C CYS A 34 48.03 2.54 7.53
N PHE A 35 48.06 2.32 8.84
CA PHE A 35 46.99 1.61 9.55
C PHE A 35 45.71 2.45 9.67
N VAL A 36 45.84 3.75 9.91
CA VAL A 36 44.70 4.68 9.98
C VAL A 36 44.11 4.92 8.58
N SER A 37 44.92 5.02 7.52
CA SER A 37 44.40 5.18 6.16
C SER A 37 43.68 3.92 5.66
N THR A 38 44.21 2.72 5.95
CA THR A 38 43.50 1.47 5.64
C THR A 38 42.22 1.28 6.47
N LEU A 39 42.21 1.69 7.75
CA LEU A 39 40.99 1.75 8.56
C LEU A 39 39.98 2.78 8.05
N SER A 40 40.42 3.93 7.52
CA SER A 40 39.53 4.92 6.89
C SER A 40 38.97 4.45 5.55
N ILE A 41 39.77 3.74 4.73
CA ILE A 41 39.30 3.12 3.48
C ILE A 41 38.28 2.01 3.79
N MET A 42 38.50 1.19 4.83
CA MET A 42 37.48 0.24 5.29
C MET A 42 36.25 0.96 5.88
N GLY A 43 36.43 2.07 6.60
CA GLY A 43 35.35 2.90 7.12
C GLY A 43 34.44 3.46 6.01
N GLY A 44 35.03 3.88 4.90
CA GLY A 44 34.31 4.38 3.72
C GLY A 44 33.47 3.32 2.99
N LEU A 45 33.75 2.02 3.18
CA LEU A 45 32.95 0.93 2.58
C LEU A 45 31.78 0.46 3.46
N PHE A 46 31.68 0.89 4.72
CA PHE A 46 30.61 0.49 5.65
C PHE A 46 29.34 1.36 5.57
N ILE A 47 29.07 1.97 4.40
CA ILE A 47 27.77 2.58 4.08
C ILE A 47 26.99 1.63 3.14
N ARG A 48 26.54 0.52 3.73
CA ARG A 48 25.49 -0.37 3.19
C ARG A 48 24.50 -0.68 4.31
N GLY A 49 23.33 -1.24 3.96
CA GLY A 49 22.26 -1.57 4.90
C GLY A 49 22.69 -2.52 6.02
N CYS A 50 21.77 -2.86 6.93
CA CYS A 50 21.96 -3.84 8.00
C CYS A 50 21.93 -5.28 7.44
N VAL A 51 22.83 -5.53 6.48
CA VAL A 51 22.96 -6.70 5.61
C VAL A 51 24.03 -7.62 6.18
N PHE A 52 23.61 -8.76 6.72
CA PHE A 52 24.49 -9.78 7.27
C PHE A 52 24.55 -11.01 6.36
N LEU A 53 25.59 -11.82 6.51
CA LEU A 53 25.55 -13.21 6.06
C LEU A 53 24.53 -13.97 6.91
N ALA A 54 23.64 -14.75 6.29
CA ALA A 54 22.69 -15.57 7.00
C ALA A 54 23.42 -16.68 7.79
N ASP A 55 23.21 -16.73 9.09
CA ASP A 55 23.66 -17.86 9.91
C ASP A 55 22.69 -19.06 9.79
N LYS A 56 23.11 -20.20 10.36
CA LYS A 56 22.35 -21.46 10.26
C LYS A 56 21.01 -21.43 11.02
N ASP A 57 20.90 -20.66 12.11
CA ASP A 57 19.65 -20.52 12.86
C ASP A 57 18.64 -19.70 12.04
N PHE A 58 19.07 -18.56 11.49
CA PHE A 58 18.24 -17.77 10.58
C PHE A 58 17.78 -18.57 9.36
N LEU A 59 18.67 -19.33 8.72
CA LEU A 59 18.32 -20.15 7.56
C LEU A 59 17.27 -21.22 7.89
N ILE A 60 17.34 -21.85 9.06
CA ILE A 60 16.32 -22.79 9.53
C ILE A 60 15.00 -22.06 9.78
N LYS A 61 15.01 -20.92 10.49
CA LYS A 61 13.81 -20.09 10.73
C LYS A 61 13.11 -19.72 9.42
N GLN A 62 13.88 -19.20 8.47
CA GLN A 62 13.41 -18.83 7.14
C GLN A 62 12.78 -20.03 6.40
N LYS A 63 13.43 -21.20 6.43
CA LYS A 63 12.89 -22.43 5.82
C LYS A 63 11.57 -22.86 6.44
N GLU A 64 11.49 -22.88 7.77
CA GLU A 64 10.30 -23.39 8.46
C GLU A 64 9.09 -22.43 8.35
N ILE A 65 9.30 -21.11 8.26
CA ILE A 65 8.24 -20.16 7.90
C ILE A 65 7.72 -20.40 6.47
N LEU A 66 8.61 -20.58 5.49
CA LEU A 66 8.22 -20.85 4.09
C LEU A 66 7.42 -22.17 3.96
N ARG A 67 7.74 -23.17 4.79
CA ARG A 67 6.99 -24.42 4.89
C ARG A 67 5.57 -24.23 5.43
N LEU A 68 5.39 -23.42 6.48
CA LEU A 68 4.06 -23.14 7.05
C LEU A 68 3.12 -22.47 6.04
N PHE A 69 3.65 -21.60 5.16
CA PHE A 69 2.90 -20.93 4.08
C PHE A 69 2.72 -21.78 2.80
N ASN A 70 3.28 -23.00 2.72
CA ASN A 70 3.06 -23.85 1.55
C ASN A 70 1.76 -24.64 1.69
N LYS A 71 0.94 -24.61 0.63
CA LYS A 71 -0.35 -25.29 0.47
C LYS A 71 -1.19 -25.22 1.75
N VAL A 72 -1.37 -23.98 2.20
CA VAL A 72 -2.08 -23.62 3.43
C VAL A 72 -3.51 -24.15 3.47
N HIS A 73 -4.13 -24.39 2.31
CA HIS A 73 -5.45 -24.98 2.18
C HIS A 73 -5.49 -26.51 2.33
N GLU A 74 -4.33 -27.18 2.35
CA GLU A 74 -4.17 -28.62 2.57
C GLU A 74 -3.61 -28.89 3.97
N PRO A 75 -3.89 -30.08 4.55
CA PRO A 75 -3.17 -30.56 5.73
C PRO A 75 -1.65 -30.51 5.51
N ASN A 76 -0.90 -30.09 6.52
CA ASN A 76 0.53 -29.83 6.39
C ASN A 76 1.30 -31.07 5.88
N ARG A 77 1.97 -30.95 4.73
CA ARG A 77 2.73 -32.06 4.11
C ARG A 77 4.11 -32.30 4.71
N PHE A 78 4.61 -31.39 5.56
CA PHE A 78 5.91 -31.54 6.24
C PHE A 78 5.75 -32.35 7.53
N LYS A 79 6.04 -33.65 7.45
CA LYS A 79 5.92 -34.62 8.57
C LYS A 79 6.53 -34.13 9.90
N GLU A 80 7.64 -33.40 9.83
CA GLU A 80 8.30 -32.78 10.99
C GLU A 80 7.39 -31.74 11.69
N GLN A 81 6.71 -30.89 10.93
CA GLN A 81 5.78 -29.88 11.43
C GLN A 81 4.47 -30.51 11.91
N VAL A 82 3.96 -31.53 11.21
CA VAL A 82 2.79 -32.31 11.63
C VAL A 82 3.01 -32.99 12.98
N GLU A 83 4.17 -33.60 13.19
CA GLU A 83 4.47 -34.29 14.45
C GLU A 83 4.62 -33.29 15.61
N ILE A 84 5.26 -32.14 15.36
CA ILE A 84 5.27 -31.01 16.31
C ILE A 84 3.84 -30.56 16.62
N GLY A 85 3.00 -30.35 15.60
CA GLY A 85 1.61 -29.91 15.76
C GLY A 85 0.72 -30.93 16.47
N LYS A 86 1.05 -32.22 16.45
CA LYS A 86 0.35 -33.28 17.21
C LYS A 86 0.85 -33.43 18.64
N THR A 87 2.15 -33.27 18.88
CA THR A 87 2.78 -33.54 20.19
C THR A 87 2.89 -32.30 21.08
N TYR A 88 2.92 -31.10 20.50
CA TYR A 88 2.90 -29.86 21.27
C TYR A 88 1.48 -29.49 21.68
N GLU A 89 1.27 -29.21 22.97
CA GLU A 89 0.01 -28.73 23.51
C GLU A 89 0.24 -27.37 24.21
N PRO A 90 -0.23 -26.25 23.62
CA PRO A 90 -0.01 -24.91 24.16
C PRO A 90 -0.52 -24.73 25.60
N SER A 91 -1.62 -25.37 25.98
CA SER A 91 -2.19 -25.27 27.33
C SER A 91 -1.33 -25.94 28.42
N ASN A 92 -0.44 -26.86 28.05
CA ASN A 92 0.56 -27.46 28.93
C ASN A 92 1.85 -26.62 29.03
N ASN A 93 1.98 -25.56 28.22
CA ASN A 93 3.19 -24.76 28.06
C ASN A 93 2.98 -23.26 28.40
N LEU A 94 1.91 -22.92 29.12
CA LEU A 94 1.50 -21.52 29.41
C LEU A 94 2.60 -20.67 30.06
N ASN A 95 3.55 -21.27 30.77
CA ASN A 95 4.71 -20.61 31.37
C ASN A 95 5.74 -20.10 30.33
N ARG A 96 5.66 -20.52 29.07
CA ARG A 96 6.52 -20.06 27.95
C ARG A 96 5.94 -18.88 27.17
N TYR A 97 4.87 -18.26 27.67
CA TYR A 97 4.25 -17.07 27.07
C TYR A 97 4.37 -15.87 28.03
N LYS A 98 4.52 -14.67 27.48
CA LYS A 98 4.55 -13.39 28.21
C LYS A 98 3.18 -13.09 28.84
N ASN A 99 2.12 -13.42 28.10
CA ASN A 99 0.74 -13.40 28.54
C ASN A 99 0.08 -14.74 28.15
N PRO A 100 -0.31 -15.61 29.12
CA PRO A 100 -0.92 -16.90 28.83
C PRO A 100 -2.44 -16.84 28.59
N ALA A 101 -3.10 -15.70 28.83
CA ALA A 101 -4.56 -15.62 28.73
C ALA A 101 -5.09 -15.80 27.29
N PRO A 102 -4.49 -15.21 26.23
CA PRO A 102 -4.88 -15.45 24.85
C PRO A 102 -4.80 -16.93 24.48
N VAL A 103 -3.66 -17.57 24.77
CA VAL A 103 -3.41 -19.01 24.52
C VAL A 103 -4.45 -19.89 25.20
N LYS A 104 -4.75 -19.62 26.48
CA LYS A 104 -5.76 -20.37 27.25
C LYS A 104 -7.17 -20.22 26.68
N LYS A 105 -7.54 -19.03 26.17
CA LYS A 105 -8.81 -18.80 25.47
C LYS A 105 -8.81 -19.48 24.10
N LEU A 106 -7.71 -19.41 23.35
CA LEU A 106 -7.55 -19.99 22.01
C LEU A 106 -7.71 -21.51 22.03
N VAL A 107 -6.94 -22.21 22.88
CA VAL A 107 -7.06 -23.67 23.04
C VAL A 107 -8.49 -24.03 23.48
N ARG A 108 -9.09 -23.29 24.42
CA ARG A 108 -10.48 -23.54 24.84
C ARG A 108 -11.46 -23.40 23.68
N LEU A 109 -11.38 -22.35 22.85
CA LEU A 109 -12.29 -22.18 21.71
C LEU A 109 -12.06 -23.25 20.64
N CYS A 110 -10.80 -23.60 20.38
CA CYS A 110 -10.42 -24.67 19.45
C CYS A 110 -10.98 -26.04 19.90
N THR A 111 -10.76 -26.45 21.14
CA THR A 111 -11.21 -27.76 21.67
C THR A 111 -12.74 -27.89 21.75
N ASN A 112 -13.48 -26.76 21.82
CA ASN A 112 -14.94 -26.75 21.81
C ASN A 112 -15.55 -26.48 20.42
N ASN A 113 -14.74 -26.44 19.35
CA ASN A 113 -15.17 -26.12 17.98
C ASN A 113 -15.95 -24.79 17.87
N PHE A 114 -15.55 -23.77 18.65
CA PHE A 114 -16.19 -22.45 18.66
C PHE A 114 -15.49 -21.39 17.77
N LEU A 115 -14.28 -21.69 17.28
CA LEU A 115 -13.61 -20.89 16.25
C LEU A 115 -14.28 -21.10 14.88
N LEU A 116 -14.08 -20.17 13.96
CA LEU A 116 -14.44 -20.28 12.56
C LEU A 116 -13.96 -21.62 11.95
N PRO A 117 -14.85 -22.48 11.42
CA PRO A 117 -14.46 -23.77 10.88
C PRO A 117 -13.46 -23.71 9.71
N ARG A 118 -12.71 -24.79 9.53
CA ARG A 118 -11.90 -25.02 8.33
C ARG A 118 -12.77 -25.07 7.08
N GLY A 119 -12.36 -24.35 6.03
CA GLY A 119 -13.12 -24.25 4.78
C GLY A 119 -14.27 -23.24 4.82
N LYS A 120 -14.57 -22.68 6.00
CA LYS A 120 -15.21 -21.37 6.07
C LYS A 120 -14.19 -20.27 5.76
N ILE A 121 -14.73 -19.08 5.64
CA ILE A 121 -14.35 -18.02 4.72
C ILE A 121 -14.19 -16.87 5.81
N PHE A 122 -12.98 -16.28 6.04
CA PHE A 122 -12.60 -15.34 7.15
C PHE A 122 -12.31 -13.88 6.69
N THR A 123 -13.02 -12.84 7.16
CA THR A 123 -12.65 -11.42 6.86
C THR A 123 -12.30 -10.64 8.12
N LEU A 124 -11.30 -9.77 8.01
CA LEU A 124 -10.92 -8.82 9.06
C LEU A 124 -12.03 -7.79 9.37
N PHE A 125 -12.96 -7.56 8.45
CA PHE A 125 -14.06 -6.61 8.64
C PHE A 125 -15.21 -7.18 9.49
N ASN A 126 -15.30 -8.51 9.64
CA ASN A 126 -16.23 -9.17 10.55
C ASN A 126 -15.62 -9.19 11.96
N ASP A 127 -16.37 -8.69 12.94
CA ASP A 127 -15.86 -8.48 14.30
C ASP A 127 -15.50 -9.78 15.02
N LYS A 128 -16.30 -10.84 14.89
CA LYS A 128 -16.02 -12.15 15.48
C LYS A 128 -14.78 -12.79 14.84
N HIS A 129 -14.75 -12.77 13.52
CA HIS A 129 -13.65 -13.28 12.71
C HIS A 129 -12.31 -12.62 13.06
N ARG A 130 -12.32 -11.28 13.20
CA ARG A 130 -11.15 -10.51 13.65
C ARG A 130 -10.75 -10.82 15.09
N ASP A 131 -11.70 -10.91 16.03
CA ASP A 131 -11.39 -11.23 17.44
C ASP A 131 -10.73 -12.61 17.60
N GLU A 132 -11.14 -13.60 16.81
CA GLU A 132 -10.51 -14.93 16.76
C GLU A 132 -9.11 -14.89 16.13
N MET A 133 -8.93 -14.15 15.05
CA MET A 133 -7.61 -13.93 14.44
C MET A 133 -6.66 -13.20 15.40
N VAL A 134 -7.10 -12.13 16.06
CA VAL A 134 -6.30 -11.38 17.04
C VAL A 134 -5.88 -12.28 18.19
N LEU A 135 -6.75 -13.20 18.63
CA LEU A 135 -6.42 -14.18 19.66
C LEU A 135 -5.30 -15.16 19.25
N LEU A 136 -5.25 -15.55 17.98
CA LEU A 136 -4.17 -16.34 17.41
C LEU A 136 -2.88 -15.51 17.30
N PHE A 137 -2.98 -14.29 16.76
CA PHE A 137 -1.86 -13.35 16.67
C PHE A 137 -1.24 -13.07 18.05
N GLU A 138 -2.04 -12.82 19.08
CA GLU A 138 -1.59 -12.60 20.46
C GLU A 138 -0.86 -13.84 21.00
N SER A 139 -1.37 -15.04 20.73
CA SER A 139 -0.72 -16.30 21.11
C SER A 139 0.67 -16.46 20.45
N PHE A 140 0.82 -16.02 19.20
CA PHE A 140 2.11 -15.96 18.50
C PHE A 140 3.03 -14.84 19.02
N LEU A 141 2.53 -13.62 19.21
CA LEU A 141 3.30 -12.46 19.68
C LEU A 141 3.84 -12.67 21.11
N PHE A 142 3.00 -13.20 21.99
CA PHE A 142 3.34 -13.40 23.39
C PHE A 142 4.19 -14.65 23.65
N SER A 143 4.41 -15.55 22.68
CA SER A 143 5.41 -16.62 22.81
C SER A 143 6.80 -16.04 23.18
N GLN A 144 7.41 -16.48 24.28
CA GLN A 144 8.64 -15.85 24.82
C GLN A 144 9.85 -16.01 23.90
N ASP A 145 9.92 -17.10 23.14
CA ASP A 145 11.03 -17.46 22.27
C ASP A 145 10.55 -18.04 20.93
N TRP A 146 11.49 -18.21 19.99
CA TRP A 146 11.25 -18.78 18.66
C TRP A 146 10.66 -20.19 18.73
N GLU A 147 11.15 -21.04 19.64
CA GLU A 147 10.73 -22.44 19.72
C GLU A 147 9.24 -22.53 20.08
N THR A 148 8.80 -21.72 21.05
CA THR A 148 7.41 -21.64 21.49
C THR A 148 6.53 -21.09 20.38
N PHE A 149 6.94 -20.00 19.73
CA PHE A 149 6.22 -19.42 18.60
C PHE A 149 6.03 -20.44 17.45
N TYR A 150 7.13 -21.07 17.02
CA TYR A 150 7.13 -22.05 15.94
C TYR A 150 6.28 -23.29 16.27
N LYS A 151 6.39 -23.83 17.49
CA LYS A 151 5.56 -24.96 17.93
C LYS A 151 4.07 -24.59 18.00
N THR A 152 3.74 -23.37 18.41
CA THR A 152 2.36 -22.85 18.40
C THR A 152 1.83 -22.70 16.98
N ALA A 153 2.66 -22.22 16.04
CA ALA A 153 2.30 -22.12 14.62
C ALA A 153 2.06 -23.51 14.01
N CYS A 154 2.91 -24.50 14.28
CA CYS A 154 2.69 -25.88 13.86
C CYS A 154 1.43 -26.51 14.48
N TRP A 155 1.08 -26.17 15.72
CA TRP A 155 -0.18 -26.61 16.35
C TRP A 155 -1.41 -25.94 15.70
N ALA A 156 -1.31 -24.67 15.33
CA ALA A 156 -2.39 -23.91 14.72
C ALA A 156 -2.68 -24.34 13.26
N ARG A 157 -1.63 -24.56 12.46
CA ARG A 157 -1.62 -24.80 10.99
C ARG A 157 -2.50 -25.94 10.44
N ASP A 158 -2.97 -26.84 11.31
CA ASP A 158 -3.87 -27.94 10.96
C ASP A 158 -5.16 -27.94 11.82
N ARG A 159 -5.46 -26.84 12.52
CA ARG A 159 -6.58 -26.73 13.48
C ARG A 159 -7.44 -25.47 13.32
N ILE A 160 -6.87 -24.36 12.88
CA ILE A 160 -7.59 -23.08 12.77
C ILE A 160 -8.09 -22.93 11.32
N ASN A 161 -8.75 -21.83 11.00
CA ASN A 161 -9.30 -21.54 9.68
C ASN A 161 -8.20 -21.38 8.60
N GLU A 162 -7.85 -22.48 7.95
CA GLU A 162 -7.08 -22.52 6.70
C GLU A 162 -7.48 -23.72 5.80
N ALA A 163 -8.74 -23.73 5.35
CA ALA A 163 -9.40 -24.71 4.46
C ALA A 163 -9.46 -26.20 4.90
N VAL A 164 -10.31 -26.98 4.20
CA VAL A 164 -11.01 -28.20 4.70
C VAL A 164 -10.11 -29.38 5.08
N THR A 165 -10.44 -30.06 6.18
CA THR A 165 -9.92 -31.41 6.53
C THR A 165 -10.94 -32.50 6.21
N ASP A 166 -10.87 -33.06 5.00
CA ASP A 166 -11.80 -34.10 4.51
C ASP A 166 -11.44 -35.52 5.03
N VAL A 167 -11.46 -35.69 6.36
CA VAL A 167 -11.46 -37.02 7.01
C VAL A 167 -12.39 -37.05 8.24
N VAL A 168 -13.60 -36.49 8.11
CA VAL A 168 -14.67 -36.81 9.07
C VAL A 168 -15.26 -38.17 8.68
N LYS A 169 -14.81 -39.22 9.38
CA LYS A 169 -15.57 -40.47 9.42
C LYS A 169 -16.92 -40.18 10.08
N PHE A 170 -18.00 -40.25 9.30
CA PHE A 170 -19.36 -40.19 9.81
C PHE A 170 -19.70 -41.49 10.55
N ASP A 171 -19.33 -41.58 11.83
CA ASP A 171 -19.95 -42.53 12.74
C ASP A 171 -21.36 -42.02 13.09
N ILE A 172 -22.38 -42.72 12.57
CA ILE A 172 -23.78 -42.27 12.60
C ILE A 172 -24.40 -42.53 13.97
N ILE A 173 -24.30 -41.56 14.88
CA ILE A 173 -25.17 -41.43 16.05
C ILE A 173 -25.62 -39.97 16.18
N GLY A 174 -26.89 -39.72 15.87
CA GLY A 174 -27.46 -38.37 15.88
C GLY A 174 -28.09 -37.97 17.22
N ILE A 175 -27.99 -36.68 17.55
CA ILE A 175 -28.90 -35.98 18.45
C ILE A 175 -29.40 -34.74 17.69
N ALA A 176 -30.70 -34.52 17.68
CA ALA A 176 -31.30 -33.31 17.12
C ALA A 176 -31.48 -32.26 18.22
N SER A 177 -30.89 -31.07 18.02
CA SER A 177 -31.08 -29.89 18.87
C SER A 177 -31.28 -28.67 17.97
N SER A 178 -32.44 -28.04 18.05
CA SER A 178 -32.86 -26.95 17.16
C SER A 178 -32.37 -25.58 17.64
N GLU A 179 -31.19 -25.16 17.18
CA GLU A 179 -30.76 -23.76 17.24
C GLU A 179 -30.43 -23.27 15.82
N PHE A 180 -31.06 -22.16 15.42
CA PHE A 180 -30.86 -21.53 14.12
C PHE A 180 -29.56 -20.71 14.15
N ASN A 181 -28.42 -21.36 13.93
CA ASN A 181 -27.18 -20.65 13.63
C ASN A 181 -27.23 -20.06 12.21
N VAL A 182 -26.96 -18.76 12.10
CA VAL A 182 -26.71 -18.10 10.82
C VAL A 182 -25.39 -18.65 10.27
N PHE A 183 -25.40 -19.11 9.02
CA PHE A 183 -24.20 -19.65 8.37
C PHE A 183 -23.43 -18.50 7.70
N GLU A 184 -22.38 -17.98 8.33
CA GLU A 184 -21.50 -16.92 7.77
C GLU A 184 -20.38 -17.52 6.87
N PHE A 185 -19.83 -16.76 5.91
CA PHE A 185 -18.93 -17.21 4.83
C PHE A 185 -18.06 -16.05 4.24
N ASP A 186 -16.83 -15.75 4.74
CA ASP A 186 -16.06 -14.50 4.43
C ASP A 186 -14.53 -14.49 3.90
N LEU A 187 -13.98 -15.27 2.93
CA LEU A 187 -12.55 -15.78 2.83
C LEU A 187 -11.33 -14.87 2.49
N GLU A 188 -10.56 -14.57 3.54
CA GLU A 188 -9.12 -14.87 3.73
C GLU A 188 -8.97 -16.17 4.59
N CYS A 189 -7.80 -16.41 5.22
CA CYS A 189 -7.59 -17.44 6.26
C CYS A 189 -6.94 -16.88 7.54
N GLN A 190 -7.54 -17.14 8.70
CA GLN A 190 -7.12 -16.59 10.00
C GLN A 190 -5.64 -16.86 10.31
N PHE A 191 -5.16 -18.08 10.03
CA PHE A 191 -3.78 -18.47 10.32
C PHE A 191 -2.75 -17.70 9.50
N VAL A 192 -2.98 -17.47 8.21
CA VAL A 192 -2.00 -16.77 7.37
C VAL A 192 -1.92 -15.29 7.73
N TYR A 193 -3.04 -14.63 7.99
CA TYR A 193 -3.03 -13.25 8.43
C TYR A 193 -2.31 -13.13 9.79
N ALA A 194 -2.70 -13.94 10.78
CA ALA A 194 -2.09 -13.91 12.12
C ALA A 194 -0.60 -14.28 12.11
N LEU A 195 -0.18 -15.29 11.33
CA LEU A 195 1.23 -15.67 11.19
C LEU A 195 2.03 -14.57 10.49
N THR A 196 1.49 -13.96 9.45
CA THR A 196 2.13 -12.86 8.72
C THR A 196 2.38 -11.68 9.65
N VAL A 197 1.34 -11.18 10.33
CA VAL A 197 1.47 -10.05 11.26
C VAL A 197 2.37 -10.40 12.46
N ALA A 198 2.37 -11.65 12.94
CA ALA A 198 3.32 -12.08 13.97
C ALA A 198 4.78 -12.11 13.48
N VAL A 199 5.05 -12.56 12.26
CA VAL A 199 6.41 -12.55 11.67
C VAL A 199 6.92 -11.13 11.44
N LEU A 200 6.04 -10.18 11.10
CA LEU A 200 6.40 -8.76 10.91
C LEU A 200 6.78 -8.05 12.22
N HIS A 201 6.03 -8.27 13.31
CA HIS A 201 6.20 -7.50 14.56
C HIS A 201 7.00 -8.22 15.66
N ARG A 202 7.49 -9.44 15.44
CA ARG A 202 8.39 -10.14 16.38
C ARG A 202 9.86 -9.78 16.16
N GLU A 203 10.60 -9.57 17.25
CA GLU A 203 12.04 -9.24 17.22
C GLU A 203 12.92 -10.39 16.72
N ASP A 204 12.56 -11.64 17.00
CA ASP A 204 13.35 -12.84 16.67
C ASP A 204 13.14 -13.37 15.24
N THR A 205 12.19 -12.79 14.49
CA THR A 205 11.93 -13.03 13.07
C THR A 205 12.43 -11.90 12.16
N LYS A 206 13.05 -10.83 12.69
CA LYS A 206 13.50 -9.68 11.89
C LYS A 206 14.45 -10.08 10.74
N GLY A 207 14.05 -9.71 9.52
CA GLY A 207 14.73 -10.05 8.27
C GLY A 207 14.23 -11.32 7.58
N VAL A 208 13.31 -12.09 8.18
CA VAL A 208 12.65 -13.22 7.51
C VAL A 208 11.80 -12.71 6.34
N VAL A 209 12.11 -13.20 5.15
CA VAL A 209 11.38 -12.85 3.93
C VAL A 209 10.13 -13.73 3.84
N LEU A 210 8.97 -13.09 3.79
CA LEU A 210 7.68 -13.73 3.56
C LEU A 210 7.48 -14.07 2.07
N PRO A 211 6.73 -15.13 1.72
CA PRO A 211 6.31 -15.36 0.34
C PRO A 211 5.46 -14.19 -0.20
N PRO A 212 5.37 -13.99 -1.52
CA PRO A 212 4.43 -13.03 -2.10
C PRO A 212 2.99 -13.43 -1.78
N SER A 213 2.15 -12.51 -1.32
CA SER A 213 0.74 -12.78 -0.99
C SER A 213 -0.05 -13.39 -2.17
N TYR A 214 0.26 -12.95 -3.39
CA TYR A 214 -0.31 -13.49 -4.64
C TYR A 214 0.15 -14.91 -5.01
N GLU A 215 1.18 -15.45 -4.34
CA GLU A 215 1.54 -16.88 -4.42
C GLU A 215 1.03 -17.66 -3.19
N ILE A 216 0.65 -17.02 -2.08
CA ILE A 216 0.00 -17.70 -0.95
C ILE A 216 -1.48 -17.95 -1.26
N TYR A 217 -2.22 -16.93 -1.73
CA TYR A 217 -3.63 -17.02 -2.12
C TYR A 217 -3.87 -16.47 -3.54
N PRO A 218 -3.51 -17.21 -4.61
CA PRO A 218 -3.66 -16.70 -5.97
C PRO A 218 -5.12 -16.33 -6.33
N HIS A 219 -6.12 -16.95 -5.71
CA HIS A 219 -7.56 -16.63 -5.85
C HIS A 219 -7.93 -15.15 -5.62
N LEU A 220 -7.24 -14.46 -4.71
CA LEU A 220 -7.48 -13.03 -4.45
C LEU A 220 -6.78 -12.12 -5.48
N TYR A 221 -5.89 -12.69 -6.31
CA TYR A 221 -5.01 -11.94 -7.21
C TYR A 221 -5.19 -12.30 -8.70
N VAL A 222 -5.86 -13.41 -9.00
CA VAL A 222 -5.93 -14.03 -10.34
C VAL A 222 -7.39 -14.29 -10.72
N ASN A 223 -7.77 -13.80 -11.89
CA ASN A 223 -9.16 -13.81 -12.35
C ASN A 223 -9.69 -15.25 -12.54
N SER A 224 -10.99 -15.47 -12.30
CA SER A 224 -11.59 -16.80 -12.16
C SER A 224 -11.48 -17.67 -13.41
N GLU A 225 -11.53 -17.09 -14.62
CA GLU A 225 -11.23 -17.82 -15.87
C GLU A 225 -9.84 -18.50 -15.83
N VAL A 226 -8.84 -17.80 -15.30
CA VAL A 226 -7.45 -18.28 -15.21
C VAL A 226 -7.30 -19.36 -14.14
N ILE A 227 -7.97 -19.21 -13.00
CA ILE A 227 -8.07 -20.26 -11.97
C ILE A 227 -8.74 -21.53 -12.55
N HIS A 228 -9.87 -21.37 -13.24
CA HIS A 228 -10.58 -22.49 -13.88
C HIS A 228 -9.78 -23.15 -15.00
N ALA A 229 -8.93 -22.41 -15.72
CA ALA A 229 -7.98 -22.96 -16.68
C ALA A 229 -6.83 -23.72 -16.00
N ALA A 230 -6.29 -23.19 -14.90
CA ALA A 230 -5.27 -23.86 -14.09
C ALA A 230 -5.80 -25.19 -13.50
N TYR A 231 -7.06 -25.22 -13.05
CA TYR A 231 -7.72 -26.45 -12.59
C TYR A 231 -7.86 -27.49 -13.71
N LYS A 232 -8.24 -27.07 -14.93
CA LYS A 232 -8.30 -27.96 -16.11
C LYS A 232 -6.92 -28.53 -16.46
N ALA A 233 -5.87 -27.72 -16.36
CA ALA A 233 -4.49 -28.17 -16.58
C ALA A 233 -4.03 -29.17 -15.49
N LYS A 234 -4.29 -28.90 -14.20
CA LYS A 234 -3.95 -29.81 -13.10
C LYS A 234 -4.71 -31.14 -13.19
N MET A 235 -6.01 -31.13 -13.53
CA MET A 235 -6.81 -32.35 -13.74
C MET A 235 -6.30 -33.21 -14.91
N ARG A 236 -5.56 -32.64 -15.86
CA ARG A 236 -4.89 -33.37 -16.95
C ARG A 236 -3.43 -33.71 -16.68
N GLN A 237 -2.88 -33.24 -15.55
CA GLN A 237 -1.45 -33.32 -15.24
C GLN A 237 -0.56 -32.61 -16.30
N GLU A 238 -1.09 -31.54 -16.91
CA GLU A 238 -0.42 -30.73 -17.93
C GLU A 238 0.20 -29.46 -17.32
N PRO A 239 1.51 -29.20 -17.46
CA PRO A 239 2.10 -27.90 -17.17
C PRO A 239 1.54 -26.82 -18.09
N ALA A 240 1.22 -25.63 -17.56
CA ALA A 240 0.53 -24.58 -18.32
C ALA A 240 0.94 -23.16 -17.90
N VAL A 241 0.97 -22.25 -18.86
CA VAL A 241 1.07 -20.80 -18.62
C VAL A 241 -0.16 -20.13 -19.22
N VAL A 242 -1.10 -19.76 -18.36
CA VAL A 242 -2.40 -19.20 -18.76
C VAL A 242 -2.31 -17.68 -18.74
N ARG A 243 -2.67 -17.00 -19.83
CA ARG A 243 -2.67 -15.54 -19.89
C ARG A 243 -3.88 -14.96 -19.16
N MET A 244 -3.64 -14.02 -18.26
CA MET A 244 -4.68 -13.19 -17.64
C MET A 244 -4.86 -11.89 -18.44
N ASN A 245 -6.12 -11.49 -18.65
CA ASN A 245 -6.50 -10.19 -19.16
C ASN A 245 -7.19 -9.39 -18.04
N PHE A 246 -7.14 -8.06 -18.10
CA PHE A 246 -7.84 -7.20 -17.13
C PHE A 246 -9.37 -7.31 -17.26
N THR A 247 -10.08 -7.04 -16.17
CA THR A 247 -11.54 -7.21 -16.08
C THR A 247 -12.33 -6.26 -16.99
N GLY A 248 -13.59 -6.61 -17.25
CA GLY A 248 -14.53 -5.75 -17.96
C GLY A 248 -14.38 -5.74 -19.48
N THR A 249 -14.78 -4.65 -20.14
CA THR A 249 -14.68 -4.49 -21.61
C THR A 249 -14.39 -3.04 -21.99
N ILE A 250 -13.96 -2.82 -23.25
CA ILE A 250 -13.64 -1.49 -23.81
C ILE A 250 -14.82 -0.50 -23.81
N ARG A 251 -16.03 -0.95 -23.47
CA ARG A 251 -17.22 -0.11 -23.30
C ARG A 251 -17.27 0.56 -21.92
N ASN A 252 -16.61 -0.01 -20.90
CA ASN A 252 -16.44 0.61 -19.60
C ASN A 252 -15.16 1.48 -19.61
N PRO A 253 -15.25 2.81 -19.42
CA PRO A 253 -14.08 3.68 -19.36
C PRO A 253 -13.07 3.29 -18.26
N GLU A 254 -13.54 2.74 -17.14
CA GLU A 254 -12.68 2.35 -16.01
C GLU A 254 -11.75 1.17 -16.34
N GLN A 255 -12.09 0.31 -17.33
CA GLN A 255 -11.16 -0.74 -17.81
C GLN A 255 -9.81 -0.12 -18.25
N ARG A 256 -9.80 1.12 -18.73
CA ARG A 256 -8.56 1.76 -19.19
C ARG A 256 -7.53 1.95 -18.07
N VAL A 257 -7.96 2.04 -16.80
CA VAL A 257 -7.09 2.16 -15.61
C VAL A 257 -7.04 0.88 -14.76
N ALA A 258 -7.74 -0.19 -15.17
CA ALA A 258 -7.73 -1.48 -14.48
C ALA A 258 -6.33 -2.07 -14.28
N TYR A 259 -5.36 -1.77 -15.16
CA TYR A 259 -3.97 -2.20 -15.00
C TYR A 259 -3.27 -1.66 -13.75
N LEU A 260 -3.82 -0.64 -13.10
CA LEU A 260 -3.33 -0.15 -11.81
C LEU A 260 -4.03 -0.92 -10.67
N GLY A 261 -5.36 -0.86 -10.61
CA GLY A 261 -6.16 -1.48 -9.54
C GLY A 261 -6.10 -3.01 -9.50
N GLU A 262 -5.80 -3.67 -10.62
CA GLU A 262 -5.56 -5.11 -10.70
C GLU A 262 -4.07 -5.50 -10.63
N ASP A 263 -3.14 -4.55 -10.44
CA ASP A 263 -1.73 -4.91 -10.27
C ASP A 263 -1.53 -5.68 -8.96
N ILE A 264 -0.98 -6.89 -9.08
CA ILE A 264 -0.75 -7.79 -7.95
C ILE A 264 0.19 -7.19 -6.89
N GLY A 265 1.13 -6.33 -7.31
CA GLY A 265 2.04 -5.61 -6.43
C GLY A 265 1.36 -4.45 -5.71
N LEU A 266 0.41 -3.76 -6.35
CA LEU A 266 -0.37 -2.70 -5.69
C LEU A 266 -1.27 -3.28 -4.60
N ASN A 267 -2.02 -4.34 -4.94
CA ASN A 267 -2.87 -5.04 -3.97
C ASN A 267 -2.05 -5.68 -2.84
N SER A 268 -0.89 -6.26 -3.17
CA SER A 268 0.04 -6.77 -2.17
C SER A 268 0.60 -5.67 -1.26
N HIS A 269 0.92 -4.49 -1.80
CA HIS A 269 1.35 -3.33 -1.01
C HIS A 269 0.25 -2.86 -0.05
N HIS A 270 -0.99 -2.73 -0.53
CA HIS A 270 -2.12 -2.28 0.27
C HIS A 270 -2.37 -3.24 1.46
N ALA A 271 -2.44 -4.55 1.19
CA ALA A 271 -2.56 -5.56 2.25
C ALA A 271 -1.39 -5.51 3.25
N HIS A 272 -0.14 -5.44 2.78
CA HIS A 272 1.02 -5.36 3.68
C HIS A 272 1.06 -4.06 4.50
N TRP A 273 0.57 -2.92 3.99
CA TRP A 273 0.48 -1.69 4.78
C TRP A 273 -0.46 -1.88 5.98
N HIS A 274 -1.62 -2.49 5.76
CA HIS A 274 -2.58 -2.84 6.83
C HIS A 274 -2.08 -3.94 7.78
N MET A 275 -1.11 -4.77 7.35
CA MET A 275 -0.42 -5.73 8.22
C MET A 275 0.73 -5.11 9.03
N ASP A 276 1.36 -4.05 8.52
CA ASP A 276 2.38 -3.26 9.23
C ASP A 276 1.74 -2.26 10.22
N PHE A 277 0.58 -1.69 9.91
CA PHE A 277 -0.15 -0.69 10.69
C PHE A 277 -1.63 -1.05 11.01
N PRO A 278 -1.95 -2.28 11.48
CA PRO A 278 -3.34 -2.71 11.63
C PRO A 278 -4.17 -1.82 12.57
N PHE A 279 -5.40 -1.48 12.17
CA PHE A 279 -6.32 -0.65 12.96
C PHE A 279 -6.64 -1.26 14.34
N TRP A 280 -6.63 -2.59 14.46
CA TRP A 280 -6.88 -3.32 15.71
C TRP A 280 -5.66 -3.38 16.65
N TRP A 281 -4.51 -2.80 16.29
CA TRP A 281 -3.29 -2.82 17.09
C TRP A 281 -3.44 -2.09 18.42
N LYS A 282 -2.98 -2.71 19.52
CA LYS A 282 -3.03 -2.18 20.88
C LYS A 282 -1.63 -1.84 21.40
N PRO A 283 -1.18 -0.57 21.38
CA PRO A 283 0.16 -0.19 21.83
C PRO A 283 0.50 -0.66 23.26
N GLU A 284 -0.47 -0.58 24.17
CA GLU A 284 -0.33 -0.84 25.60
C GLU A 284 -0.18 -2.34 25.91
N GLU A 285 -0.91 -3.21 25.20
CA GLU A 285 -0.79 -4.67 25.36
C GLU A 285 0.42 -5.24 24.62
N TYR A 286 0.78 -4.68 23.46
CA TYR A 286 1.79 -5.25 22.57
C TYR A 286 3.19 -4.60 22.76
N GLY A 287 3.29 -3.51 23.51
CA GLY A 287 4.55 -2.87 23.91
C GLY A 287 5.28 -2.12 22.79
N VAL A 288 4.60 -1.86 21.67
CA VAL A 288 5.14 -1.12 20.52
C VAL A 288 4.10 -0.10 20.06
N GLU A 289 4.45 1.17 20.15
CA GLU A 289 3.65 2.28 19.66
C GLU A 289 3.79 2.41 18.13
N LYS A 290 2.65 2.54 17.43
CA LYS A 290 2.61 2.78 15.98
C LYS A 290 2.66 4.28 15.73
N ASP A 291 3.86 4.84 15.88
CA ASP A 291 4.15 6.27 15.72
C ASP A 291 3.47 6.86 14.48
N ARG A 292 2.55 7.81 14.70
CA ARG A 292 1.80 8.55 13.66
C ARG A 292 0.91 7.69 12.74
N GLN A 293 0.41 6.54 13.21
CA GLN A 293 -0.47 5.62 12.44
C GLN A 293 -1.57 6.35 11.64
N GLY A 294 -2.33 7.25 12.25
CA GLY A 294 -3.44 7.95 11.59
C GLY A 294 -3.00 8.97 10.53
N GLU A 295 -1.81 9.55 10.69
CA GLU A 295 -1.21 10.42 9.66
C GLU A 295 -0.67 9.58 8.49
N LEU A 296 -0.11 8.41 8.78
CA LEU A 296 0.31 7.43 7.77
C LEU A 296 -0.88 6.84 7.01
N PHE A 297 -2.00 6.56 7.69
CA PHE A 297 -3.27 6.16 7.08
C PHE A 297 -3.75 7.21 6.08
N TYR A 298 -3.81 8.47 6.51
CA TYR A 298 -4.12 9.59 5.62
C TYR A 298 -3.17 9.60 4.41
N TYR A 299 -1.86 9.60 4.66
CA TYR A 299 -0.88 9.85 3.61
C TYR A 299 -0.82 8.73 2.57
N MET A 300 -0.86 7.47 2.99
CA MET A 300 -0.83 6.33 2.09
C MET A 300 -2.03 6.36 1.14
N HIS A 301 -3.25 6.51 1.66
CA HIS A 301 -4.44 6.56 0.83
C HIS A 301 -4.50 7.84 -0.04
N HIS A 302 -4.08 8.99 0.47
CA HIS A 302 -3.96 10.21 -0.32
C HIS A 302 -3.00 10.04 -1.52
N GLN A 303 -1.85 9.40 -1.29
CA GLN A 303 -0.89 9.09 -2.35
C GLN A 303 -1.46 8.07 -3.36
N LEU A 304 -2.19 7.04 -2.91
CA LEU A 304 -2.89 6.12 -3.81
C LEU A 304 -3.92 6.83 -4.69
N ILE A 305 -4.71 7.76 -4.12
CA ILE A 305 -5.71 8.56 -4.87
C ILE A 305 -5.02 9.43 -5.91
N ALA A 306 -4.01 10.23 -5.51
CA ALA A 306 -3.28 11.10 -6.42
C ALA A 306 -2.64 10.29 -7.56
N ARG A 307 -2.01 9.16 -7.22
CA ARG A 307 -1.37 8.24 -8.17
C ARG A 307 -2.37 7.50 -9.07
N PHE A 308 -3.63 7.33 -8.67
CA PHE A 308 -4.74 6.88 -9.52
C PHE A 308 -5.22 8.01 -10.45
N ASP A 309 -5.43 9.22 -9.93
CA ASP A 309 -5.83 10.41 -10.70
C ASP A 309 -4.83 10.75 -11.83
N LEU A 310 -3.52 10.50 -11.64
CA LEU A 310 -2.53 10.61 -12.73
C LEU A 310 -2.79 9.59 -13.85
N GLU A 311 -3.15 8.34 -13.53
CA GLU A 311 -3.46 7.32 -14.55
C GLU A 311 -4.78 7.61 -15.27
N ARG A 312 -5.74 8.25 -14.60
CA ARG A 312 -6.99 8.71 -15.23
C ARG A 312 -6.66 9.71 -16.34
N LEU A 313 -5.84 10.72 -16.04
CA LEU A 313 -5.34 11.69 -17.02
C LEU A 313 -4.54 11.01 -18.16
N SER A 314 -3.72 10.01 -17.84
CA SER A 314 -2.98 9.19 -18.82
C SER A 314 -3.85 8.33 -19.74
N ASN A 315 -5.06 7.97 -19.33
CA ASN A 315 -5.99 7.10 -20.08
C ASN A 315 -7.22 7.83 -20.63
N ASP A 316 -7.15 9.15 -20.66
CA ASP A 316 -8.20 10.02 -21.16
C ASP A 316 -9.52 9.91 -20.37
N LEU A 317 -9.41 10.07 -19.05
CA LEU A 317 -10.49 10.08 -18.05
C LEU A 317 -10.34 11.28 -17.08
N PRO A 318 -11.44 11.92 -16.63
CA PRO A 318 -11.41 12.95 -15.60
C PRO A 318 -11.09 12.37 -14.20
N PHE A 319 -10.60 13.22 -13.29
CA PHE A 319 -10.30 12.86 -11.90
C PHE A 319 -11.49 12.20 -11.16
N VAL A 320 -11.18 11.35 -10.17
CA VAL A 320 -12.17 10.58 -9.42
C VAL A 320 -13.06 11.49 -8.56
N LYS A 321 -14.37 11.23 -8.61
CA LYS A 321 -15.37 11.94 -7.80
C LYS A 321 -15.55 11.23 -6.45
N PRO A 322 -15.75 11.96 -5.34
CA PRO A 322 -16.04 11.34 -4.05
C PRO A 322 -17.33 10.51 -4.11
N LEU A 323 -17.38 9.51 -3.22
CA LEU A 323 -18.59 8.79 -2.86
C LEU A 323 -19.59 9.74 -2.18
N GLY A 324 -20.88 9.40 -2.22
CA GLY A 324 -21.90 10.09 -1.43
C GLY A 324 -22.95 9.10 -0.95
N TRP A 325 -23.21 9.07 0.36
CA TRP A 325 -24.07 8.06 1.00
C TRP A 325 -25.52 8.04 0.47
N ASN A 326 -26.02 9.18 0.00
CA ASN A 326 -27.35 9.34 -0.60
C ASN A 326 -27.29 9.52 -2.13
N GLN A 327 -26.27 8.98 -2.80
CA GLN A 327 -26.07 9.12 -4.25
C GLN A 327 -25.88 7.75 -4.91
N LYS A 328 -26.27 7.66 -6.18
CA LYS A 328 -26.00 6.49 -7.01
C LYS A 328 -24.51 6.30 -7.24
N ILE A 329 -24.04 5.09 -7.01
CA ILE A 329 -22.71 4.64 -7.43
C ILE A 329 -22.80 4.39 -8.93
N VAL A 330 -22.56 5.45 -9.71
CA VAL A 330 -22.63 5.44 -11.18
C VAL A 330 -21.89 4.24 -11.78
N ASP A 331 -20.68 3.98 -11.29
CA ASP A 331 -19.77 2.97 -11.84
C ASP A 331 -19.91 1.65 -11.06
N GLY A 332 -20.47 0.64 -11.72
CA GLY A 332 -20.52 -0.73 -11.23
C GLY A 332 -19.15 -1.41 -11.29
N PHE A 333 -19.08 -2.62 -10.74
CA PHE A 333 -17.90 -3.47 -10.83
C PHE A 333 -18.28 -4.95 -10.87
N TYR A 334 -17.70 -5.70 -11.81
CA TYR A 334 -17.77 -7.15 -11.84
C TYR A 334 -16.36 -7.71 -11.67
N PRO A 335 -16.02 -8.26 -10.48
CA PRO A 335 -14.65 -8.63 -10.14
C PRO A 335 -14.00 -9.69 -11.03
N GLN A 336 -14.79 -10.60 -11.64
CA GLN A 336 -14.29 -11.76 -12.38
C GLN A 336 -13.21 -12.54 -11.59
N THR A 337 -13.37 -12.64 -10.28
CA THR A 337 -12.53 -13.37 -9.32
C THR A 337 -13.40 -14.31 -8.52
N THR A 338 -12.80 -15.37 -7.99
CA THR A 338 -13.50 -16.41 -7.22
C THR A 338 -12.71 -16.75 -5.98
N TYR A 339 -13.40 -16.88 -4.84
CA TYR A 339 -12.80 -17.43 -3.63
C TYR A 339 -12.44 -18.91 -3.84
N ARG A 340 -11.46 -19.42 -3.08
CA ARG A 340 -11.09 -20.86 -3.13
C ARG A 340 -12.27 -21.77 -2.77
N VAL A 341 -13.10 -21.33 -1.83
CA VAL A 341 -14.40 -21.87 -1.42
C VAL A 341 -15.31 -20.66 -1.19
N GLY A 342 -16.57 -20.71 -1.62
CA GLY A 342 -17.53 -19.59 -1.54
C GLY A 342 -18.05 -19.11 -2.90
N GLY A 343 -17.28 -19.32 -3.98
CA GLY A 343 -17.69 -18.96 -5.35
C GLY A 343 -17.18 -17.60 -5.83
N GLU A 344 -17.75 -17.09 -6.92
CA GLU A 344 -17.39 -15.77 -7.48
C GLU A 344 -17.70 -14.64 -6.49
N PHE A 345 -16.86 -13.60 -6.49
CA PHE A 345 -17.14 -12.37 -5.75
C PHE A 345 -18.41 -11.66 -6.29
N PRO A 346 -19.20 -10.98 -5.44
CA PRO A 346 -20.38 -10.22 -5.87
C PRO A 346 -20.07 -9.16 -6.92
N ALA A 347 -21.00 -8.99 -7.87
CA ALA A 347 -20.92 -7.99 -8.93
C ALA A 347 -21.92 -6.84 -8.68
N ARG A 348 -21.42 -5.63 -8.43
CA ARG A 348 -22.25 -4.42 -8.26
C ARG A 348 -22.66 -3.87 -9.63
N PRO A 349 -23.96 -3.73 -9.95
CA PRO A 349 -24.41 -3.08 -11.19
C PRO A 349 -24.09 -1.58 -11.23
N ASP A 350 -24.12 -1.00 -12.43
CA ASP A 350 -24.04 0.46 -12.61
C ASP A 350 -25.23 1.18 -11.96
N ASN A 351 -25.01 2.41 -11.50
CA ASN A 351 -26.03 3.30 -10.91
C ASN A 351 -26.78 2.73 -9.68
N PHE A 352 -26.14 1.84 -8.93
CA PHE A 352 -26.71 1.22 -7.73
C PHE A 352 -26.80 2.21 -6.55
N GLU A 353 -27.77 2.01 -5.65
CA GLU A 353 -27.96 2.82 -4.44
C GLU A 353 -27.53 2.04 -3.19
N PHE A 354 -27.04 2.74 -2.17
CA PHE A 354 -26.80 2.13 -0.86
C PHE A 354 -28.11 1.65 -0.23
N GLN A 355 -28.02 0.55 0.51
CA GLN A 355 -29.10 0.02 1.34
C GLN A 355 -28.55 -0.26 2.74
N ASP A 356 -29.35 -0.03 3.78
CA ASP A 356 -29.00 -0.40 5.14
C ASP A 356 -28.65 -1.90 5.21
N LEU A 357 -27.58 -2.27 5.91
CA LEU A 357 -27.26 -3.66 6.22
C LEU A 357 -28.09 -4.15 7.43
N GLN A 358 -27.83 -5.35 7.94
CA GLN A 358 -28.46 -5.80 9.18
C GLN A 358 -28.03 -4.94 10.38
N ASN A 359 -26.72 -4.76 10.57
CA ASN A 359 -26.14 -4.11 11.76
C ASN A 359 -25.58 -2.69 11.51
N ILE A 360 -25.46 -2.27 10.25
CA ILE A 360 -24.93 -0.94 9.85
C ILE A 360 -26.03 -0.19 9.08
N LYS A 361 -26.28 1.10 9.41
CA LYS A 361 -27.25 1.95 8.70
C LYS A 361 -26.55 3.10 7.97
N ILE A 362 -27.06 3.47 6.80
CA ILE A 362 -26.58 4.61 6.02
C ILE A 362 -26.70 5.89 6.83
N LYS A 363 -27.80 6.04 7.59
CA LYS A 363 -28.03 7.18 8.48
C LYS A 363 -26.95 7.30 9.55
N ASP A 364 -26.48 6.19 10.11
CA ASP A 364 -25.43 6.22 11.13
C ASP A 364 -24.12 6.72 10.53
N LEU A 365 -23.77 6.30 9.30
CA LEU A 365 -22.61 6.84 8.58
C LEU A 365 -22.77 8.32 8.22
N MET A 366 -23.96 8.78 7.88
CA MET A 366 -24.23 10.22 7.71
C MET A 366 -24.04 11.01 9.01
N ASP A 367 -24.49 10.47 10.15
CA ASP A 367 -24.29 11.09 11.45
C ASP A 367 -22.82 11.03 11.91
N TYR A 368 -22.07 9.97 11.59
CA TYR A 368 -20.62 9.91 11.81
C TYR A 368 -19.86 10.92 10.94
N ASP A 369 -20.14 10.98 9.63
CA ASP A 369 -19.57 11.96 8.70
C ASP A 369 -19.85 13.40 9.16
N ARG A 370 -21.09 13.67 9.61
CA ARG A 370 -21.49 14.95 10.20
C ARG A 370 -20.69 15.28 11.46
N ARG A 371 -20.60 14.37 12.44
CA ARG A 371 -19.84 14.57 13.69
C ARG A 371 -18.34 14.81 13.42
N ILE A 372 -17.78 14.11 12.43
CA ILE A 372 -16.38 14.30 12.00
C ILE A 372 -16.20 15.70 11.38
N ARG A 373 -17.10 16.16 10.51
CA ARG A 373 -17.07 17.55 9.99
C ARG A 373 -17.24 18.59 11.10
N GLU A 374 -18.17 18.37 12.03
CA GLU A 374 -18.39 19.25 13.19
C GLU A 374 -17.10 19.39 14.02
N ALA A 375 -16.43 18.29 14.33
CA ALA A 375 -15.15 18.27 15.05
C ALA A 375 -14.01 18.95 14.27
N ILE A 376 -13.93 18.74 12.95
CA ILE A 376 -12.96 19.41 12.08
C ILE A 376 -13.18 20.93 12.08
N HIS A 377 -14.43 21.39 11.94
CA HIS A 377 -14.77 22.82 11.96
C HIS A 377 -14.58 23.47 13.34
N GLN A 378 -14.76 22.73 14.43
CA GLN A 378 -14.42 23.16 15.79
C GLN A 378 -12.90 23.11 16.08
N GLN A 379 -12.11 22.52 15.17
CA GLN A 379 -10.70 22.18 15.36
C GLN A 379 -10.43 21.38 16.66
N ALA A 380 -11.38 20.57 17.10
CA ALA A 380 -11.29 19.77 18.33
C ALA A 380 -12.22 18.54 18.27
N VAL A 381 -11.80 17.43 18.89
CA VAL A 381 -12.59 16.19 19.01
C VAL A 381 -13.11 16.00 20.43
N TYR A 382 -14.37 15.61 20.55
CA TYR A 382 -15.01 15.24 21.81
C TYR A 382 -14.56 13.84 22.23
N THR A 383 -14.11 13.69 23.47
CA THR A 383 -13.51 12.45 23.99
C THR A 383 -14.50 11.65 24.86
N VAL A 384 -14.23 10.36 25.09
CA VAL A 384 -15.04 9.51 26.01
C VAL A 384 -15.21 10.14 27.41
N ASN A 385 -14.23 10.93 27.87
CA ASN A 385 -14.25 11.58 29.18
C ASN A 385 -15.18 12.81 29.26
N GLY A 386 -15.67 13.30 28.12
CA GLY A 386 -16.43 14.54 28.01
C GLY A 386 -15.60 15.79 27.68
N ASP A 387 -14.27 15.68 27.68
CA ASP A 387 -13.35 16.76 27.33
C ASP A 387 -13.17 16.91 25.81
N TYR A 388 -12.69 18.09 25.39
CA TYR A 388 -12.27 18.35 24.00
C TYR A 388 -10.75 18.25 23.84
N TYR A 389 -10.30 17.52 22.83
CA TYR A 389 -8.89 17.38 22.44
C TYR A 389 -8.61 18.14 21.14
N SER A 390 -7.56 18.96 21.11
CA SER A 390 -7.24 19.84 19.97
C SER A 390 -6.91 19.07 18.68
N LEU A 391 -7.32 19.63 17.54
CA LEU A 391 -6.81 19.26 16.21
C LEU A 391 -5.83 20.30 15.64
N ASN A 392 -5.70 21.48 16.25
CA ASN A 392 -4.94 22.61 15.70
C ASN A 392 -3.43 22.54 16.02
N ASP A 393 -2.82 21.35 15.94
CA ASP A 393 -1.41 21.12 16.20
C ASP A 393 -0.81 20.01 15.28
N SER A 394 0.41 19.55 15.57
CA SER A 394 1.09 18.51 14.81
C SER A 394 0.50 17.10 14.99
N THR A 395 -0.28 16.87 16.04
CA THR A 395 -0.90 15.58 16.40
C THR A 395 -2.35 15.46 15.93
N GLY A 396 -3.02 16.59 15.66
CA GLY A 396 -4.42 16.64 15.22
C GLY A 396 -4.73 15.75 14.01
N ILE A 397 -3.89 15.78 12.97
CA ILE A 397 -4.07 14.95 11.78
C ILE A 397 -3.93 13.44 12.08
N ASN A 398 -3.05 13.06 13.01
CA ASN A 398 -2.94 11.68 13.48
C ASN A 398 -4.19 11.26 14.26
N THR A 399 -4.70 12.12 15.15
CA THR A 399 -5.94 11.88 15.90
C THR A 399 -7.15 11.76 14.97
N LEU A 400 -7.25 12.60 13.93
CA LEU A 400 -8.29 12.50 12.91
C LEU A 400 -8.20 11.17 12.15
N GLY A 401 -7.00 10.69 11.81
CA GLY A 401 -6.81 9.39 11.18
C GLY A 401 -7.15 8.21 12.09
N GLN A 402 -6.77 8.28 13.37
CA GLN A 402 -7.15 7.32 14.40
C GLN A 402 -8.68 7.25 14.62
N ILE A 403 -9.41 8.31 14.29
CA ILE A 403 -10.89 8.34 14.28
C ILE A 403 -11.46 7.80 12.97
N MET A 404 -10.82 8.08 11.84
CA MET A 404 -11.32 7.72 10.50
C MET A 404 -11.22 6.21 10.22
N GLU A 405 -10.11 5.58 10.59
CA GLU A 405 -9.77 4.15 10.36
C GLU A 405 -10.49 3.18 11.31
N PRO A 406 -11.35 3.67 12.22
CA PRO A 406 -10.97 3.92 13.61
C PRO A 406 -9.99 2.88 14.19
N SER A 407 -8.75 3.29 14.45
CA SER A 407 -7.81 2.44 15.18
C SER A 407 -8.07 2.47 16.69
N CYS A 408 -7.43 1.59 17.45
CA CYS A 408 -7.52 1.58 18.93
C CYS A 408 -7.09 2.91 19.59
N GLY A 409 -6.43 3.82 18.87
CA GLY A 409 -6.12 5.19 19.36
C GLY A 409 -7.27 6.20 19.28
N SER A 410 -8.42 5.83 18.70
CA SER A 410 -9.61 6.68 18.53
C SER A 410 -10.11 7.26 19.84
N LYS A 411 -10.35 8.57 19.90
CA LYS A 411 -10.69 9.28 21.15
C LYS A 411 -12.12 9.08 21.64
N HIS A 412 -13.04 8.59 20.78
CA HIS A 412 -14.41 8.20 21.13
C HIS A 412 -15.05 7.40 19.97
N ARG A 413 -14.77 6.09 19.90
CA ARG A 413 -15.17 5.22 18.78
C ARG A 413 -16.69 5.06 18.66
N GLU A 414 -17.42 5.16 19.76
CA GLU A 414 -18.88 5.05 19.83
C GLU A 414 -19.56 6.30 19.23
N TYR A 415 -18.93 7.47 19.42
CA TYR A 415 -19.44 8.74 18.94
C TYR A 415 -19.10 9.01 17.47
N TYR A 416 -17.86 8.71 17.05
CA TYR A 416 -17.41 8.92 15.66
C TYR A 416 -17.58 7.69 14.76
N GLY A 417 -17.89 6.52 15.32
CA GLY A 417 -18.19 5.31 14.57
C GLY A 417 -16.97 4.71 13.87
N ALA A 418 -17.19 4.15 12.69
CA ALA A 418 -16.16 3.52 11.88
C ALA A 418 -16.27 3.86 10.38
N LEU A 419 -16.24 5.17 10.05
CA LEU A 419 -16.62 5.67 8.71
C LEU A 419 -15.89 4.99 7.54
N HIS A 420 -14.57 4.74 7.65
CA HIS A 420 -13.82 3.98 6.65
C HIS A 420 -14.28 2.51 6.57
N ASN A 421 -14.19 1.78 7.69
CA ASN A 421 -14.40 0.32 7.71
C ASN A 421 -15.86 -0.05 7.40
N TYR A 422 -16.83 0.72 7.91
CA TYR A 422 -18.24 0.55 7.55
C TYR A 422 -18.52 0.95 6.09
N GLY A 423 -17.77 1.90 5.53
CA GLY A 423 -17.83 2.24 4.10
C GLY A 423 -17.35 1.10 3.20
N HIS A 424 -16.31 0.37 3.62
CA HIS A 424 -15.88 -0.86 2.96
C HIS A 424 -16.96 -1.94 2.98
N ILE A 425 -17.52 -2.26 4.16
CA ILE A 425 -18.56 -3.29 4.31
C ILE A 425 -19.84 -2.92 3.53
N LEU A 426 -20.28 -1.67 3.59
CA LEU A 426 -21.45 -1.18 2.84
C LEU A 426 -21.27 -1.22 1.32
N LEU A 427 -20.04 -1.13 0.82
CA LEU A 427 -19.76 -1.28 -0.62
C LEU A 427 -19.61 -2.74 -1.04
N GLY A 428 -19.08 -3.60 -0.16
CA GLY A 428 -18.91 -5.02 -0.45
C GLY A 428 -20.24 -5.80 -0.42
N GLN A 429 -21.03 -5.62 0.65
CA GLN A 429 -22.31 -6.30 0.85
C GLN A 429 -23.50 -5.65 0.12
N ILE A 430 -23.25 -4.63 -0.71
CA ILE A 430 -24.30 -3.76 -1.28
C ILE A 430 -25.35 -4.52 -2.12
N THR A 431 -24.98 -5.64 -2.72
CA THR A 431 -25.85 -6.45 -3.59
C THR A 431 -26.68 -7.50 -2.86
N ASP A 432 -26.29 -7.88 -1.63
CA ASP A 432 -27.10 -8.70 -0.74
C ASP A 432 -27.10 -8.17 0.71
N PRO A 433 -27.64 -6.94 0.94
CA PRO A 433 -27.56 -6.23 2.22
C PRO A 433 -28.39 -6.85 3.36
N LYS A 434 -28.90 -8.07 3.14
CA LYS A 434 -29.75 -8.86 4.05
C LYS A 434 -29.38 -10.34 4.11
N GLY A 435 -28.32 -10.79 3.43
CA GLY A 435 -27.95 -12.22 3.37
C GLY A 435 -29.06 -13.11 2.79
N LYS A 436 -29.86 -12.59 1.86
CA LYS A 436 -31.00 -13.29 1.26
C LYS A 436 -30.56 -14.32 0.21
N PHE A 437 -29.45 -14.05 -0.46
CA PHE A 437 -28.90 -14.84 -1.55
C PHE A 437 -27.65 -15.63 -1.15
N ASP A 438 -27.24 -15.53 0.12
CA ASP A 438 -26.05 -16.20 0.69
C ASP A 438 -24.76 -15.84 -0.10
N MET A 439 -24.66 -14.58 -0.51
CA MET A 439 -23.47 -14.09 -1.22
C MET A 439 -22.27 -13.96 -0.26
N PRO A 440 -21.06 -14.36 -0.68
CA PRO A 440 -19.85 -14.06 0.07
C PRO A 440 -19.53 -12.55 0.00
N PRO A 441 -18.59 -12.02 0.83
CA PRO A 441 -18.23 -10.61 0.85
C PRO A 441 -17.79 -10.06 -0.51
N GLY A 442 -17.90 -8.73 -0.63
CA GLY A 442 -17.38 -8.02 -1.80
C GLY A 442 -15.87 -7.84 -1.75
N VAL A 443 -15.28 -7.49 -2.90
CA VAL A 443 -13.84 -7.17 -3.00
C VAL A 443 -13.40 -6.03 -2.06
N MET A 444 -14.33 -5.18 -1.62
CA MET A 444 -14.05 -4.13 -0.63
C MET A 444 -13.78 -4.69 0.77
N GLU A 445 -14.15 -5.93 1.08
CA GLU A 445 -13.99 -6.53 2.41
C GLU A 445 -12.68 -7.32 2.56
N HIS A 446 -11.73 -7.15 1.62
CA HIS A 446 -10.37 -7.69 1.71
C HIS A 446 -9.34 -6.70 1.15
N PHE A 447 -8.23 -6.47 1.86
CA PHE A 447 -7.21 -5.51 1.42
C PHE A 447 -6.49 -5.96 0.13
N GLU A 448 -6.46 -7.27 -0.12
CA GLU A 448 -5.91 -7.93 -1.30
C GLU A 448 -6.74 -7.72 -2.58
N THR A 449 -7.99 -7.26 -2.46
CA THR A 449 -8.88 -7.06 -3.63
C THR A 449 -9.50 -5.66 -3.72
N ALA A 450 -9.55 -4.90 -2.62
CA ALA A 450 -10.26 -3.62 -2.58
C ALA A 450 -9.82 -2.64 -3.67
N THR A 451 -8.52 -2.54 -3.98
CA THR A 451 -8.03 -1.58 -4.97
C THR A 451 -8.44 -1.88 -6.42
N ARG A 452 -9.08 -3.03 -6.68
CA ARG A 452 -9.66 -3.40 -7.98
C ARG A 452 -10.95 -2.63 -8.29
N ASP A 453 -11.73 -2.29 -7.26
CA ASP A 453 -13.06 -1.68 -7.44
C ASP A 453 -12.94 -0.17 -7.65
N PRO A 454 -13.51 0.43 -8.72
CA PRO A 454 -13.59 1.88 -8.88
C PRO A 454 -14.20 2.61 -7.66
N ALA A 455 -15.10 1.96 -6.91
CA ALA A 455 -15.68 2.53 -5.69
C ALA A 455 -14.68 2.66 -4.53
N PHE A 456 -13.57 1.90 -4.51
CA PHE A 456 -12.48 2.09 -3.54
C PHE A 456 -11.93 3.51 -3.63
N PHE A 457 -11.56 3.96 -4.83
CA PHE A 457 -11.02 5.30 -5.05
C PHE A 457 -12.06 6.39 -4.79
N ARG A 458 -13.35 6.11 -5.01
CA ARG A 458 -14.45 7.04 -4.69
C ARG A 458 -14.67 7.18 -3.18
N LEU A 459 -14.66 6.09 -2.41
CA LEU A 459 -14.70 6.10 -0.94
C LEU A 459 -13.50 6.85 -0.37
N HIS A 460 -12.31 6.52 -0.86
CA HIS A 460 -11.07 7.14 -0.40
C HIS A 460 -11.00 8.63 -0.77
N LYS A 461 -11.51 9.07 -1.93
CA LYS A 461 -11.63 10.51 -2.26
C LYS A 461 -12.60 11.25 -1.33
N HIS A 462 -13.68 10.60 -0.87
CA HIS A 462 -14.57 11.18 0.13
C HIS A 462 -13.87 11.37 1.49
N ILE A 463 -13.09 10.38 1.91
CA ILE A 463 -12.30 10.41 3.15
C ILE A 463 -11.15 11.44 3.06
N ASP A 464 -10.41 11.46 1.94
CA ASP A 464 -9.35 12.41 1.65
C ASP A 464 -9.86 13.86 1.67
N ASN A 465 -11.09 14.10 1.18
CA ASN A 465 -11.74 15.41 1.30
C ASN A 465 -12.03 15.84 2.76
N LEU A 466 -12.23 14.91 3.71
CA LEU A 466 -12.33 15.25 5.13
C LEU A 466 -10.96 15.65 5.71
N PHE A 467 -9.90 14.93 5.35
CA PHE A 467 -8.53 15.35 5.72
C PHE A 467 -8.12 16.66 5.06
N LYS A 468 -8.53 16.91 3.80
CA LYS A 468 -8.31 18.18 3.11
C LYS A 468 -9.04 19.31 3.82
N LEU A 469 -10.30 19.12 4.22
CA LEU A 469 -11.07 20.10 5.00
C LEU A 469 -10.35 20.48 6.31
N HIS A 470 -9.78 19.50 7.03
CA HIS A 470 -8.94 19.78 8.20
C HIS A 470 -7.66 20.55 7.82
N LYS A 471 -6.95 20.12 6.78
CA LYS A 471 -5.68 20.74 6.34
C LYS A 471 -5.84 22.15 5.76
N ASP A 472 -6.99 22.48 5.18
CA ASP A 472 -7.31 23.82 4.66
C ASP A 472 -7.73 24.79 5.78
N LEU A 473 -8.06 24.31 6.99
CA LEU A 473 -8.31 25.13 8.18
C LEU A 473 -7.04 25.42 9.00
N LEU A 474 -5.92 24.78 8.68
CA LEU A 474 -4.63 25.05 9.30
C LEU A 474 -3.97 26.29 8.65
N PRO A 475 -3.19 27.11 9.39
CA PRO A 475 -2.51 28.27 8.82
C PRO A 475 -1.62 27.91 7.62
N PRO A 476 -1.66 28.67 6.51
CA PRO A 476 -0.69 28.54 5.42
C PRO A 476 0.75 28.65 5.91
N TYR A 477 1.68 27.90 5.30
CA TYR A 477 3.10 28.06 5.61
C TYR A 477 3.57 29.48 5.29
N SER A 478 4.24 30.12 6.25
CA SER A 478 4.94 31.38 6.01
C SER A 478 6.20 31.17 5.16
N ARG A 479 6.74 32.27 4.59
CA ARG A 479 8.00 32.22 3.83
C ARG A 479 9.15 31.69 4.70
N ASP A 480 9.25 32.16 5.93
CA ASP A 480 10.34 31.83 6.86
C ASP A 480 10.33 30.35 7.32
N GLU A 481 9.19 29.65 7.19
CA GLU A 481 9.08 28.21 7.44
C GLU A 481 9.49 27.33 6.25
N LEU A 482 9.47 27.89 5.03
CA LEU A 482 9.81 27.19 3.78
C LEU A 482 11.20 27.55 3.25
N GLU A 483 11.69 28.75 3.53
CA GLU A 483 12.98 29.23 3.05
C GLU A 483 14.14 28.53 3.78
N PHE A 484 15.17 28.15 3.03
CA PHE A 484 16.43 27.61 3.57
C PHE A 484 17.55 28.62 3.26
N PRO A 485 17.79 29.61 4.15
CA PRO A 485 18.79 30.64 3.91
C PRO A 485 20.17 30.05 3.63
N GLY A 486 20.79 30.49 2.54
CA GLY A 486 22.09 30.00 2.09
C GLY A 486 22.08 28.62 1.45
N VAL A 487 20.94 28.13 0.93
CA VAL A 487 20.84 26.95 0.06
C VAL A 487 19.94 27.26 -1.14
N LYS A 488 20.40 26.99 -2.36
CA LYS A 488 19.64 27.23 -3.60
C LYS A 488 19.81 26.11 -4.62
N ILE A 489 18.70 25.61 -5.16
CA ILE A 489 18.71 24.75 -6.35
C ILE A 489 18.96 25.64 -7.57
N GLN A 490 20.02 25.36 -8.34
CA GLN A 490 20.41 26.10 -9.54
C GLN A 490 20.00 25.38 -10.84
N ASP A 491 20.01 24.04 -10.85
CA ASP A 491 19.44 23.20 -11.91
C ASP A 491 18.84 21.93 -11.31
N LEU A 492 17.73 21.48 -11.89
CA LEU A 492 17.16 20.16 -11.71
C LEU A 492 16.83 19.60 -13.09
N SER A 493 17.47 18.49 -13.45
CA SER A 493 17.23 17.78 -14.70
C SER A 493 16.98 16.28 -14.45
N VAL A 494 16.40 15.59 -15.43
CA VAL A 494 16.00 14.17 -15.31
C VAL A 494 16.18 13.47 -16.67
N ASP A 495 16.54 12.18 -16.65
CA ASP A 495 16.66 11.37 -17.86
C ASP A 495 15.29 11.07 -18.53
N GLU A 496 15.31 10.39 -19.70
CA GLU A 496 14.11 10.04 -20.47
C GLU A 496 13.12 9.15 -19.70
N LEU A 497 12.03 9.74 -19.21
CA LEU A 497 10.94 9.06 -18.52
C LEU A 497 10.09 8.19 -19.47
N THR A 498 10.52 6.96 -19.73
CA THR A 498 9.78 5.99 -20.57
C THR A 498 9.05 4.93 -19.74
N THR A 499 7.74 4.79 -19.95
CA THR A 499 6.96 3.63 -19.47
C THR A 499 6.66 2.60 -20.57
N TYR A 500 6.54 1.32 -20.20
CA TYR A 500 6.15 0.21 -21.08
C TYR A 500 5.33 -0.84 -20.33
N PHE A 501 4.86 -1.87 -21.03
CA PHE A 501 4.17 -3.02 -20.42
C PHE A 501 4.91 -4.32 -20.71
N GLU A 502 5.24 -5.06 -19.67
CA GLU A 502 5.90 -6.37 -19.72
C GLU A 502 4.94 -7.49 -19.26
N ASP A 503 5.27 -8.74 -19.58
CA ASP A 503 4.57 -9.92 -19.06
C ASP A 503 5.33 -10.47 -17.83
N PHE A 504 4.61 -10.84 -16.77
CA PHE A 504 5.10 -11.37 -15.50
C PHE A 504 4.35 -12.66 -15.16
N ASP A 505 5.04 -13.67 -14.63
CA ASP A 505 4.45 -14.99 -14.31
C ASP A 505 4.28 -15.18 -12.80
N ILE A 506 3.05 -15.42 -12.36
CA ILE A 506 2.67 -15.83 -10.99
C ILE A 506 2.65 -17.35 -10.92
N ASP A 507 3.25 -17.96 -9.90
CA ASP A 507 3.15 -19.39 -9.66
C ASP A 507 1.83 -19.75 -8.95
N LEU A 508 1.05 -20.69 -9.51
CA LEU A 508 -0.30 -21.02 -9.01
C LEU A 508 -0.33 -22.22 -8.06
N LEU A 509 0.82 -22.74 -7.60
CA LEU A 509 0.89 -23.97 -6.80
C LEU A 509 -0.06 -24.02 -5.59
N ASN A 510 -0.18 -22.92 -4.84
CA ASN A 510 -1.05 -22.85 -3.65
C ASN A 510 -2.54 -22.62 -3.98
N ALA A 511 -2.90 -22.41 -5.25
CA ALA A 511 -4.31 -22.44 -5.68
C ALA A 511 -4.81 -23.84 -6.03
N LEU A 512 -3.89 -24.78 -6.30
CA LEU A 512 -4.20 -26.12 -6.79
C LEU A 512 -4.28 -27.14 -5.65
N ASP A 513 -5.18 -28.11 -5.80
CA ASP A 513 -5.21 -29.30 -4.96
C ASP A 513 -4.19 -30.33 -5.45
N ASP A 514 -3.51 -30.99 -4.51
CA ASP A 514 -2.69 -32.19 -4.76
C ASP A 514 -3.22 -33.44 -4.05
N THR A 515 -2.85 -34.59 -4.60
CA THR A 515 -2.98 -35.90 -3.95
C THR A 515 -1.58 -36.40 -3.60
N VAL A 516 -1.44 -37.12 -2.48
CA VAL A 516 -0.13 -37.56 -1.92
C VAL A 516 0.75 -38.32 -2.93
N ASP A 517 0.15 -38.98 -3.92
CA ASP A 517 0.82 -39.81 -4.92
C ASP A 517 1.16 -39.10 -6.25
N LEU A 518 1.00 -37.76 -6.34
CA LEU A 518 1.27 -36.97 -7.55
C LEU A 518 2.22 -35.79 -7.29
N ASP A 519 3.08 -35.49 -8.27
CA ASP A 519 4.00 -34.35 -8.22
C ASP A 519 3.30 -32.99 -8.39
N ASP A 520 3.88 -31.96 -7.76
CA ASP A 520 3.53 -30.54 -7.91
C ASP A 520 3.61 -30.12 -9.39
N MET A 521 2.47 -29.73 -9.99
CA MET A 521 2.44 -29.29 -11.40
C MET A 521 2.91 -27.84 -11.57
N ASN A 522 3.76 -27.60 -12.57
CA ASN A 522 4.25 -26.26 -12.92
C ASN A 522 3.20 -25.50 -13.74
N ILE A 523 2.26 -24.86 -13.06
CA ILE A 523 1.16 -24.08 -13.66
C ILE A 523 1.24 -22.62 -13.18
N LYS A 524 1.11 -21.67 -14.12
CA LYS A 524 1.33 -20.23 -13.89
C LYS A 524 0.27 -19.35 -14.53
N ALA A 525 0.00 -18.19 -13.92
CA ALA A 525 -0.74 -17.10 -14.54
C ALA A 525 0.23 -16.05 -15.09
N ARG A 526 0.13 -15.75 -16.39
CA ARG A 526 0.88 -14.67 -17.05
C ARG A 526 0.04 -13.40 -17.07
N VAL A 527 0.38 -12.46 -16.20
CA VAL A 527 -0.21 -11.12 -16.12
C VAL A 527 0.63 -10.12 -16.92
N ARG A 528 0.01 -9.10 -17.49
CA ARG A 528 0.72 -8.00 -18.16
C ARG A 528 0.70 -6.77 -17.25
N ARG A 529 1.83 -6.13 -16.97
CA ARG A 529 1.94 -5.10 -15.91
C ARG A 529 2.75 -3.87 -16.37
N LEU A 530 2.39 -2.67 -15.92
CA LEU A 530 3.08 -1.40 -16.27
C LEU A 530 4.47 -1.31 -15.60
N ASN A 531 5.52 -0.98 -16.35
CA ASN A 531 6.89 -0.75 -15.86
C ASN A 531 7.50 0.53 -16.48
N HIS A 532 8.68 0.96 -16.03
CA HIS A 532 9.45 2.05 -16.62
C HIS A 532 10.92 1.69 -16.87
N LYS A 533 11.60 2.49 -17.70
CA LYS A 533 13.08 2.43 -17.82
C LYS A 533 13.71 3.03 -16.55
N PRO A 534 14.86 2.54 -16.07
CA PRO A 534 15.63 3.24 -15.05
C PRO A 534 16.01 4.65 -15.53
N PHE A 535 15.90 5.62 -14.63
CA PHE A 535 16.26 7.02 -14.85
C PHE A 535 16.95 7.60 -13.61
N ALA A 536 17.67 8.70 -13.75
CA ALA A 536 18.18 9.49 -12.65
C ALA A 536 17.68 10.94 -12.69
N PHE A 537 17.55 11.53 -11.50
CA PHE A 537 17.52 12.97 -11.29
C PHE A 537 18.95 13.48 -11.14
N HIS A 538 19.23 14.64 -11.72
CA HIS A 538 20.51 15.35 -11.62
C HIS A 538 20.26 16.71 -10.96
N PHE A 539 20.94 16.95 -9.84
CA PHE A 539 20.78 18.16 -9.04
C PHE A 539 22.06 18.99 -9.08
N THR A 540 21.93 20.28 -9.35
CA THR A 540 22.97 21.28 -9.09
C THR A 540 22.49 22.23 -8.01
N VAL A 541 23.12 22.18 -6.84
CA VAL A 541 22.73 22.95 -5.65
C VAL A 541 23.91 23.79 -5.16
N GLU A 542 23.66 25.04 -4.83
CA GLU A 542 24.63 25.94 -4.20
C GLU A 542 24.30 26.12 -2.72
N SER A 543 25.34 26.17 -1.87
CA SER A 543 25.20 26.26 -0.42
C SER A 543 26.30 27.14 0.18
N ASP A 544 25.96 28.13 1.01
CA ASP A 544 26.92 29.08 1.61
C ASP A 544 27.96 28.39 2.53
N LYS A 545 27.62 27.19 3.00
CA LYS A 545 28.36 26.39 3.98
C LYS A 545 28.07 24.90 3.80
N GLU A 546 28.77 24.05 4.53
CA GLU A 546 28.38 22.64 4.66
C GLU A 546 27.01 22.51 5.34
N ASN A 547 26.09 21.76 4.70
CA ASN A 547 24.72 21.55 5.17
C ASN A 547 24.29 20.09 4.96
N LEU A 548 23.63 19.48 5.95
CA LEU A 548 22.99 18.18 5.82
C LEU A 548 21.51 18.40 5.47
N VAL A 549 21.08 18.00 4.27
CA VAL A 549 19.77 18.37 3.73
C VAL A 549 18.89 17.15 3.45
N ALA A 550 17.60 17.32 3.70
CA ALA A 550 16.55 16.43 3.24
C ALA A 550 16.10 16.86 1.84
N VAL A 551 16.13 15.94 0.88
CA VAL A 551 15.63 16.13 -0.48
C VAL A 551 14.31 15.40 -0.61
N ARG A 552 13.28 16.08 -1.10
CA ARG A 552 11.96 15.52 -1.41
C ARG A 552 11.64 15.81 -2.87
N VAL A 553 11.22 14.80 -3.63
CA VAL A 553 10.88 14.93 -5.05
C VAL A 553 9.42 14.53 -5.25
N PHE A 554 8.63 15.40 -5.86
CA PHE A 554 7.21 15.17 -6.15
C PHE A 554 6.89 15.39 -7.63
N MET A 555 5.96 14.60 -8.17
CA MET A 555 5.43 14.73 -9.54
C MET A 555 3.91 14.95 -9.49
N GLY A 556 3.41 15.91 -10.26
CA GLY A 556 1.97 16.19 -10.38
C GLY A 556 1.58 16.65 -11.78
N PRO A 557 0.29 16.72 -12.09
CA PRO A 557 -0.20 17.05 -13.42
C PRO A 557 0.15 18.51 -13.78
N LYS A 558 0.63 18.78 -15.00
CA LYS A 558 0.77 20.17 -15.47
C LYS A 558 -0.59 20.75 -15.86
N TYR A 559 -1.33 20.00 -16.67
CA TYR A 559 -2.65 20.38 -17.17
C TYR A 559 -3.76 19.46 -16.62
N ASP A 560 -4.98 19.97 -16.58
CA ASP A 560 -6.19 19.26 -16.16
C ASP A 560 -6.81 18.43 -17.30
N TRP A 561 -8.01 17.90 -17.03
CA TRP A 561 -8.78 17.13 -18.00
C TRP A 561 -9.24 17.92 -19.24
N PHE A 562 -9.24 19.26 -19.18
CA PHE A 562 -9.61 20.15 -20.27
C PHE A 562 -8.40 20.80 -20.97
N GLY A 563 -7.17 20.51 -20.53
CA GLY A 563 -5.94 21.10 -21.05
C GLY A 563 -5.57 22.45 -20.42
N GLN A 564 -6.23 22.86 -19.33
CA GLN A 564 -5.94 24.09 -18.59
C GLN A 564 -4.82 23.85 -17.58
N GLU A 565 -3.92 24.82 -17.38
CA GLU A 565 -2.81 24.66 -16.43
C GLU A 565 -3.32 24.76 -14.98
N ILE A 566 -3.03 23.75 -14.16
CA ILE A 566 -3.58 23.63 -12.81
C ILE A 566 -2.84 24.60 -11.87
N PRO A 567 -3.53 25.51 -11.15
CA PRO A 567 -2.91 26.38 -10.14
C PRO A 567 -2.26 25.59 -9.00
N LEU A 568 -1.21 26.15 -8.38
CA LEU A 568 -0.43 25.42 -7.36
C LEU A 568 -1.26 24.92 -6.17
N ASP A 569 -2.22 25.72 -5.68
CA ASP A 569 -3.07 25.35 -4.54
C ASP A 569 -4.08 24.22 -4.85
N GLU A 570 -4.42 24.03 -6.12
CA GLU A 570 -5.15 22.84 -6.56
C GLU A 570 -4.19 21.67 -6.80
N LYS A 571 -3.09 21.93 -7.52
CA LYS A 571 -2.07 20.95 -7.91
C LYS A 571 -1.48 20.20 -6.72
N ARG A 572 -1.29 20.85 -5.56
CA ARG A 572 -0.80 20.21 -4.31
C ARG A 572 -1.58 18.95 -3.90
N SER A 573 -2.87 18.88 -4.24
CA SER A 573 -3.75 17.74 -3.91
C SER A 573 -3.60 16.55 -4.87
N TYR A 574 -2.77 16.68 -5.91
CA TYR A 574 -2.47 15.68 -6.93
C TYR A 574 -0.96 15.40 -7.05
N MET A 575 -0.15 15.84 -6.07
CA MET A 575 1.29 15.62 -6.03
C MET A 575 1.62 14.24 -5.45
N VAL A 576 2.26 13.39 -6.26
CA VAL A 576 2.79 12.08 -5.84
C VAL A 576 4.25 12.25 -5.40
N GLU A 577 4.62 11.74 -4.22
CA GLU A 577 6.01 11.66 -3.75
C GLU A 577 6.74 10.56 -4.51
N ILE A 578 7.83 10.92 -5.17
CA ILE A 578 8.64 10.05 -6.04
C ILE A 578 9.89 9.56 -5.31
N ASP A 579 10.50 10.41 -4.48
CA ASP A 579 11.59 10.03 -3.59
C ASP A 579 11.75 10.99 -2.40
N LYS A 580 12.29 10.48 -1.29
CA LYS A 580 12.69 11.24 -0.12
C LYS A 580 13.98 10.69 0.48
N PHE A 581 15.05 11.48 0.43
CA PHE A 581 16.39 11.05 0.83
C PHE A 581 17.18 12.13 1.57
N VAL A 582 18.37 11.77 2.07
CA VAL A 582 19.25 12.70 2.80
C VAL A 582 20.61 12.77 2.10
N THR A 583 21.10 13.99 1.86
CA THR A 583 22.42 14.21 1.26
C THR A 583 23.20 15.30 1.99
N GLU A 584 24.52 15.28 1.82
CA GLU A 584 25.45 16.29 2.33
C GLU A 584 25.78 17.27 1.19
N LEU A 585 25.62 18.56 1.46
CA LEU A 585 26.05 19.65 0.58
C LEU A 585 27.36 20.22 1.13
N ASN A 586 28.33 20.43 0.24
CA ASN A 586 29.55 21.19 0.54
C ASN A 586 29.28 22.69 0.41
N ALA A 587 30.15 23.51 1.00
CA ALA A 587 30.17 24.94 0.70
C ALA A 587 30.50 25.20 -0.78
N GLY A 588 29.81 26.16 -1.41
CA GLY A 588 29.83 26.38 -2.85
C GLY A 588 28.85 25.47 -3.60
N GLN A 589 29.21 25.06 -4.82
CA GLN A 589 28.37 24.23 -5.68
C GLN A 589 28.59 22.74 -5.42
N THR A 590 27.50 22.01 -5.13
CA THR A 590 27.44 20.56 -5.04
C THR A 590 26.57 20.00 -6.16
N MET A 591 27.12 19.07 -6.95
CA MET A 591 26.37 18.30 -7.95
C MET A 591 26.20 16.86 -7.48
N PHE A 592 24.98 16.33 -7.54
CA PHE A 592 24.68 14.94 -7.18
C PHE A 592 23.55 14.37 -8.06
N HIS A 593 23.50 13.04 -8.16
CA HIS A 593 22.47 12.33 -8.91
C HIS A 593 21.76 11.29 -8.03
N ARG A 594 20.50 10.99 -8.35
CA ARG A 594 19.66 10.04 -7.62
C ARG A 594 18.90 9.14 -8.59
N LYS A 595 19.07 7.83 -8.53
CA LYS A 595 18.44 6.87 -9.44
C LYS A 595 17.05 6.47 -8.96
N SER A 596 16.14 6.17 -9.88
CA SER A 596 14.80 5.66 -9.56
C SER A 596 14.84 4.45 -8.60
N SER A 597 15.75 3.50 -8.86
CA SER A 597 15.97 2.29 -8.06
C SER A 597 16.56 2.52 -6.66
N GLU A 598 16.91 3.76 -6.32
CA GLU A 598 17.36 4.18 -4.99
C GLU A 598 16.20 4.74 -4.16
N SER A 599 15.01 4.95 -4.74
CA SER A 599 13.87 5.59 -4.08
C SER A 599 13.49 4.99 -2.72
N SER A 600 13.09 5.86 -1.81
CA SER A 600 12.58 5.53 -0.48
C SER A 600 11.10 5.14 -0.47
N VAL A 601 10.35 5.53 -1.51
CA VAL A 601 8.92 5.25 -1.67
C VAL A 601 8.71 3.81 -2.15
N THR A 602 9.61 3.30 -2.99
CA THR A 602 9.38 2.06 -3.74
C THR A 602 10.10 0.82 -3.19
N ILE A 603 9.63 -0.34 -3.63
CA ILE A 603 10.27 -1.64 -3.50
C ILE A 603 10.30 -2.35 -4.87
N PRO A 604 11.33 -3.15 -5.17
CA PRO A 604 11.31 -4.03 -6.34
C PRO A 604 10.23 -5.10 -6.19
N ASP A 605 9.86 -5.76 -7.30
CA ASP A 605 8.97 -6.93 -7.28
C ASP A 605 9.50 -8.02 -6.32
N ARG A 606 8.58 -8.76 -5.70
CA ARG A 606 8.91 -9.84 -4.76
C ARG A 606 9.51 -11.03 -5.51
N GLU A 607 10.51 -11.65 -4.88
CA GLU A 607 11.06 -12.92 -5.35
C GLU A 607 10.05 -14.06 -5.17
N THR A 608 9.90 -14.91 -6.17
CA THR A 608 8.98 -16.05 -6.11
C THR A 608 9.36 -17.04 -5.01
N THR A 609 8.36 -17.65 -4.40
CA THR A 609 8.49 -18.61 -3.29
C THR A 609 9.43 -19.76 -3.65
N LYS A 610 9.33 -20.28 -4.89
CA LYS A 610 10.20 -21.36 -5.38
C LYS A 610 11.67 -20.92 -5.48
N THR A 611 11.95 -19.70 -5.93
CA THR A 611 13.33 -19.15 -5.95
C THR A 611 13.86 -18.92 -4.53
N LEU A 612 13.04 -18.37 -3.64
CA LEU A 612 13.42 -18.09 -2.25
C LEU A 612 13.71 -19.38 -1.47
N VAL A 613 12.86 -20.40 -1.57
CA VAL A 613 13.09 -21.74 -1.00
C VAL A 613 14.39 -22.33 -1.55
N ALA A 614 14.59 -22.32 -2.87
CA ALA A 614 15.81 -22.87 -3.48
C ALA A 614 17.10 -22.15 -3.03
N LYS A 615 17.07 -20.83 -2.80
CA LYS A 615 18.22 -20.10 -2.22
C LYS A 615 18.49 -20.53 -0.78
N VAL A 616 17.46 -20.61 0.04
CA VAL A 616 17.56 -20.99 1.46
C VAL A 616 18.08 -22.42 1.60
N GLU A 617 17.57 -23.36 0.81
CA GLU A 617 18.05 -24.75 0.82
C GLU A 617 19.48 -24.88 0.30
N ASN A 618 19.88 -24.16 -0.74
CA ASN A 618 21.27 -24.16 -1.19
C ASN A 618 22.21 -23.53 -0.15
N ALA A 619 21.77 -22.53 0.62
CA ALA A 619 22.54 -21.95 1.72
C ALA A 619 22.66 -22.91 2.92
N ILE A 620 21.58 -23.59 3.32
CA ILE A 620 21.60 -24.63 4.37
C ILE A 620 22.56 -25.77 4.00
N ASN A 621 22.58 -26.17 2.73
CA ASN A 621 23.46 -27.22 2.20
C ASN A 621 24.89 -26.74 1.88
N GLY A 622 25.27 -25.50 2.21
CA GLY A 622 26.61 -24.96 1.99
C GLY A 622 27.00 -24.75 0.52
N ARG A 623 26.03 -24.79 -0.41
CA ARG A 623 26.23 -24.61 -1.86
C ARG A 623 26.22 -23.15 -2.30
N ALA A 624 25.68 -22.26 -1.46
CA ALA A 624 25.58 -20.83 -1.69
C ALA A 624 25.67 -20.06 -0.37
N SER A 625 25.85 -18.75 -0.44
CA SER A 625 25.64 -17.83 0.67
C SER A 625 24.35 -17.03 0.45
N LEU A 626 23.60 -16.78 1.53
CA LEU A 626 22.45 -15.88 1.53
C LEU A 626 22.79 -14.65 2.36
N THR A 627 22.44 -13.46 1.88
CA THR A 627 22.54 -12.22 2.64
C THR A 627 21.16 -11.76 3.10
N VAL A 628 21.07 -11.32 4.35
CA VAL A 628 19.82 -10.94 5.02
C VAL A 628 19.95 -9.50 5.47
N ASN A 629 19.10 -8.63 4.93
CA ASN A 629 18.89 -7.30 5.49
C ASN A 629 17.88 -7.43 6.65
N LYS A 630 18.24 -7.00 7.86
CA LYS A 630 17.27 -7.00 8.98
C LYS A 630 16.27 -5.84 8.93
N ASP A 631 16.52 -4.86 8.07
CA ASP A 631 15.59 -3.78 7.69
C ASP A 631 14.89 -4.08 6.34
N VAL A 632 14.52 -5.34 6.04
CA VAL A 632 13.67 -5.65 4.87
C VAL A 632 12.29 -5.02 5.07
N ARG A 633 11.78 -4.42 4.00
CA ARG A 633 10.47 -3.75 3.96
C ARG A 633 9.45 -4.70 3.35
N HIS A 634 8.32 -4.90 4.02
CA HIS A 634 7.25 -5.82 3.60
C HIS A 634 6.10 -5.08 2.91
N CYS A 635 5.73 -3.89 3.40
CA CYS A 635 5.06 -2.87 2.59
C CYS A 635 6.05 -2.05 1.71
N GLY A 636 5.50 -1.30 0.76
CA GLY A 636 6.19 -0.35 -0.12
C GLY A 636 5.53 -0.31 -1.51
N TYR A 637 5.58 0.83 -2.20
CA TYR A 637 4.96 0.95 -3.53
C TYR A 637 5.77 0.19 -4.59
N PRO A 638 5.17 -0.51 -5.58
CA PRO A 638 5.94 -1.22 -6.59
C PRO A 638 6.79 -0.26 -7.46
N ASP A 639 8.10 -0.49 -7.55
CA ASP A 639 9.06 0.39 -8.25
C ASP A 639 8.67 0.67 -9.70
N ARG A 640 8.35 -0.40 -10.42
CA ARG A 640 7.71 -0.43 -11.74
C ARG A 640 6.50 0.50 -11.93
N LEU A 641 5.76 0.85 -10.88
CA LEU A 641 4.62 1.76 -10.92
C LEU A 641 4.98 3.22 -10.50
N LEU A 642 6.25 3.54 -10.21
CA LEU A 642 6.67 4.87 -9.75
C LEU A 642 6.21 6.01 -10.67
N LEU A 643 6.21 5.77 -11.99
CA LEU A 643 5.68 6.68 -12.99
C LEU A 643 4.24 6.29 -13.40
N PRO A 644 3.34 7.26 -13.62
CA PRO A 644 2.10 7.00 -14.36
C PRO A 644 2.41 6.68 -15.83
N LYS A 645 1.51 5.95 -16.49
CA LYS A 645 1.63 5.56 -17.90
C LYS A 645 1.80 6.77 -18.81
N GLY A 646 2.87 6.82 -19.59
CA GLY A 646 3.09 7.85 -20.60
C GLY A 646 2.22 7.65 -21.86
N LYS A 647 2.00 8.74 -22.61
CA LYS A 647 1.43 8.72 -23.97
C LYS A 647 2.55 8.76 -25.01
N LYS A 648 2.29 8.27 -26.24
CA LYS A 648 3.30 8.18 -27.32
C LYS A 648 3.93 9.52 -27.73
N GLY A 649 3.22 10.64 -27.55
CA GLY A 649 3.73 11.99 -27.80
C GLY A 649 4.26 12.69 -26.55
N GLY A 650 4.53 11.95 -25.48
CA GLY A 650 4.74 12.49 -24.14
C GLY A 650 3.42 12.84 -23.42
N LEU A 651 3.51 13.11 -22.12
CA LEU A 651 2.43 13.65 -21.29
C LEU A 651 3.08 14.59 -20.25
N PRO A 652 2.72 15.88 -20.21
CA PRO A 652 3.43 16.85 -19.37
C PRO A 652 3.01 16.79 -17.90
N PHE A 653 3.97 16.48 -17.04
CA PHE A 653 3.89 16.59 -15.59
C PHE A 653 4.80 17.73 -15.10
N THR A 654 4.49 18.30 -13.93
CA THR A 654 5.40 19.20 -13.22
C THR A 654 6.17 18.41 -12.17
N LEU A 655 7.50 18.47 -12.21
CA LEU A 655 8.40 17.94 -11.19
C LEU A 655 8.76 19.05 -10.19
N TYR A 656 8.68 18.77 -8.90
CA TYR A 656 9.11 19.68 -7.84
C TYR A 656 10.15 18.98 -6.96
N ALA A 657 11.31 19.61 -6.78
CA ALA A 657 12.26 19.26 -5.75
C ALA A 657 12.22 20.29 -4.61
N ILE A 658 12.25 19.80 -3.37
CA ILE A 658 12.25 20.60 -2.15
C ILE A 658 13.45 20.16 -1.30
N LEU A 659 14.30 21.13 -0.94
CA LEU A 659 15.45 20.94 -0.05
C LEU A 659 15.19 21.62 1.30
N THR A 660 15.46 20.90 2.38
CA THR A 660 15.09 21.32 3.75
C THR A 660 16.15 20.87 4.77
N ASP A 661 16.30 21.59 5.89
CA ASP A 661 17.36 21.35 6.88
C ASP A 661 17.08 20.08 7.71
N TYR A 662 17.84 19.01 7.44
CA TYR A 662 17.66 17.72 8.09
C TYR A 662 17.79 17.80 9.62
N ASN A 663 18.58 18.74 10.14
CA ASN A 663 18.83 18.86 11.57
C ASN A 663 17.62 19.44 12.32
N LYS A 664 16.82 20.30 11.67
CA LYS A 664 15.51 20.74 12.18
C LYS A 664 14.47 19.63 12.13
N GLU A 665 14.59 18.71 11.16
CA GLU A 665 13.62 17.63 10.97
C GLU A 665 13.91 16.35 11.76
N LYS A 666 15.09 16.19 12.36
CA LYS A 666 15.48 14.88 12.91
C LYS A 666 14.76 14.52 14.22
N VAL A 667 13.89 13.51 14.18
CA VAL A 667 13.24 12.92 15.38
C VAL A 667 14.29 12.24 16.25
N ARG A 668 14.30 12.57 17.55
CA ARG A 668 15.10 11.86 18.57
C ARG A 668 14.41 10.56 19.06
N SER A 669 13.85 9.77 18.16
CA SER A 669 13.26 8.46 18.46
C SER A 669 14.18 7.33 18.01
N ARG A 670 14.22 6.26 18.80
CA ARG A 670 15.09 5.09 18.60
C ARG A 670 14.35 3.90 17.96
N PHE A 671 13.04 4.02 17.75
CA PHE A 671 12.12 2.94 17.38
C PHE A 671 11.15 3.33 16.23
N MET A 672 11.57 4.20 15.31
CA MET A 672 10.73 4.68 14.23
C MET A 672 10.63 3.66 13.08
N LEU A 673 9.67 2.72 13.17
CA LEU A 673 9.34 1.75 12.10
C LEU A 673 8.57 2.42 10.93
N CYS A 674 9.16 3.42 10.29
CA CYS A 674 8.61 4.06 9.09
C CYS A 674 8.87 3.23 7.81
N ILE A 675 8.48 1.95 7.85
CA ILE A 675 8.91 0.93 6.88
C ILE A 675 8.42 1.28 5.46
N CYS A 676 7.15 1.68 5.28
CA CYS A 676 6.56 1.76 3.95
C CYS A 676 7.07 2.92 3.08
N PHE A 677 7.58 4.00 3.69
CA PHE A 677 7.96 5.24 2.98
C PHE A 677 9.40 5.70 3.25
N ASN A 678 10.22 4.98 4.03
CA ASN A 678 11.61 5.37 4.23
C ASN A 678 12.61 4.20 4.26
N ARG A 679 13.60 4.25 3.35
CA ARG A 679 14.63 3.22 3.14
C ARG A 679 15.95 3.51 3.85
N GLU A 680 16.26 4.78 4.14
CA GLU A 680 17.62 5.20 4.55
C GLU A 680 17.76 5.56 6.04
N LEU A 681 16.68 5.98 6.71
CA LEU A 681 16.78 6.65 8.03
C LEU A 681 17.24 5.73 9.18
N ASN A 682 17.03 4.42 9.08
CA ASN A 682 17.55 3.47 10.07
C ASN A 682 19.08 3.51 10.18
N LEU A 683 19.79 3.91 9.11
CA LEU A 683 21.26 3.99 9.09
C LEU A 683 21.83 5.22 9.81
N ARG A 684 21.02 6.27 10.09
CA ARG A 684 21.49 7.54 10.69
C ARG A 684 20.78 7.93 12.00
N GLN A 685 20.23 6.97 12.73
CA GLN A 685 19.66 7.11 14.10
C GLN A 685 18.67 8.28 14.26
N GLY A 686 17.50 8.17 13.64
CA GLY A 686 16.36 9.09 13.81
C GLY A 686 15.79 9.50 12.46
N GLY A 687 14.46 9.46 12.33
CA GLY A 687 13.75 9.80 11.09
C GLY A 687 13.18 11.22 11.07
N PHE A 688 12.12 11.45 10.29
CA PHE A 688 11.57 12.79 10.00
C PHE A 688 10.42 13.20 10.93
N CYS A 689 10.56 14.40 11.51
CA CYS A 689 9.63 15.02 12.47
C CYS A 689 8.53 15.81 11.78
N GLN A 690 8.87 16.47 10.66
CA GLN A 690 7.87 17.06 9.78
C GLN A 690 6.84 16.04 9.32
N THR A 691 5.63 16.52 9.06
CA THR A 691 4.51 15.75 8.54
C THR A 691 4.75 15.20 7.13
N PHE A 692 4.11 14.08 6.83
CA PHE A 692 4.13 13.51 5.49
C PHE A 692 3.48 14.48 4.48
N GLY A 693 4.02 14.55 3.26
CA GLY A 693 3.65 15.57 2.28
C GLY A 693 3.96 17.02 2.69
N PHE A 694 4.99 17.26 3.52
CA PHE A 694 5.43 18.62 3.90
C PHE A 694 5.61 19.54 2.68
N THR A 695 5.48 20.86 2.90
CA THR A 695 5.35 21.92 1.88
C THR A 695 4.04 21.84 1.10
N PHE A 696 3.70 20.71 0.48
CA PHE A 696 2.40 20.51 -0.18
C PHE A 696 1.22 20.25 0.79
N ARG A 697 1.50 20.16 2.10
CA ARG A 697 0.49 19.87 3.13
C ARG A 697 -0.56 20.97 3.27
N LEU A 698 -0.18 22.23 3.24
CA LEU A 698 -1.03 23.37 3.62
C LEU A 698 -1.38 24.20 2.38
N LEU A 699 -2.27 25.19 2.54
CA LEU A 699 -2.49 26.23 1.54
C LEU A 699 -1.17 26.93 1.22
N VAL A 700 -0.88 27.15 -0.07
CA VAL A 700 0.33 27.84 -0.52
C VAL A 700 -0.06 29.12 -1.25
N ILE A 701 0.27 30.26 -0.64
CA ILE A 701 0.01 31.59 -1.22
C ILE A 701 0.91 31.77 -2.45
N SER A 702 0.32 32.02 -3.62
CA SER A 702 1.01 31.98 -4.93
C SER A 702 2.27 32.86 -4.99
N HIS A 703 2.21 34.10 -4.48
CA HIS A 703 3.35 35.03 -4.43
C HIS A 703 4.58 34.50 -3.67
N VAL A 704 4.41 33.53 -2.75
CA VAL A 704 5.56 32.89 -2.07
C VAL A 704 6.30 31.99 -3.05
N CYS A 705 5.58 31.27 -3.92
CA CYS A 705 6.20 30.36 -4.89
C CYS A 705 6.73 31.04 -6.15
N GLU A 706 6.19 32.17 -6.58
CA GLU A 706 6.72 32.93 -7.73
C GLU A 706 8.18 33.38 -7.54
N THR A 707 8.65 33.50 -6.29
CA THR A 707 10.06 33.78 -5.95
C THR A 707 10.90 32.51 -5.74
N ILE A 708 10.27 31.35 -5.56
CA ILE A 708 10.94 30.05 -5.27
C ILE A 708 11.10 29.21 -6.56
N THR A 709 10.23 29.39 -7.56
CA THR A 709 10.31 28.70 -8.85
C THR A 709 11.29 29.35 -9.82
N SER A 710 12.61 29.25 -9.55
CA SER A 710 13.63 29.54 -10.56
C SER A 710 14.00 28.28 -11.35
N VAL A 711 14.02 28.40 -12.69
CA VAL A 711 14.51 27.40 -13.67
C VAL A 711 13.62 26.16 -13.88
N CYS A 712 12.63 26.27 -14.78
CA CYS A 712 12.23 25.16 -15.66
C CYS A 712 11.39 25.59 -16.90
N ASN A 713 11.79 26.68 -17.58
CA ASN A 713 11.31 26.98 -18.95
C ASN A 713 12.47 26.86 -19.94
N ARG A 714 12.52 25.74 -20.67
CA ARG A 714 13.36 25.55 -21.87
C ARG A 714 12.52 24.95 -22.99
N ASP A 715 11.74 25.80 -23.66
CA ASP A 715 11.07 25.42 -24.90
C ASP A 715 12.11 25.17 -26.00
N SER A 716 12.45 23.90 -26.22
CA SER A 716 13.43 23.46 -27.22
C SER A 716 12.79 23.32 -28.61
N SER A 717 12.29 24.44 -29.15
CA SER A 717 11.82 24.57 -30.53
C SER A 717 12.76 25.46 -31.36
N PRO A 718 13.47 24.94 -32.39
CA PRO A 718 14.33 25.77 -33.23
C PRO A 718 13.49 26.61 -34.20
N ASN A 719 13.58 27.94 -34.07
CA ASN A 719 12.90 28.88 -34.98
C ASN A 719 13.44 28.75 -36.42
N LEU A 720 12.55 28.47 -37.36
CA LEU A 720 12.77 28.74 -38.78
C LEU A 720 12.15 30.10 -39.16
N PRO A 721 12.89 31.01 -39.82
CA PRO A 721 12.37 32.32 -40.19
C PRO A 721 11.46 32.22 -41.42
N ILE A 722 10.31 32.88 -41.37
CA ILE A 722 9.46 33.14 -42.54
C ILE A 722 9.20 34.64 -42.60
N ASN A 723 9.69 35.30 -43.65
CA ASN A 723 9.33 36.67 -43.97
C ASN A 723 7.85 36.72 -44.38
N GLY A 724 7.12 37.74 -43.93
CA GLY A 724 5.81 38.02 -44.50
C GLY A 724 5.95 38.73 -45.84
N ASP A 725 5.13 38.34 -46.82
CA ASP A 725 4.32 39.33 -47.53
C ASP A 725 3.09 38.74 -48.26
N GLN A 726 2.04 39.54 -48.30
CA GLN A 726 0.99 39.67 -49.34
C GLN A 726 0.16 38.47 -49.90
N VAL A 727 -1.16 38.60 -49.68
CA VAL A 727 -2.21 38.76 -50.73
C VAL A 727 -3.02 37.53 -51.25
N GLN A 728 -4.35 37.76 -51.20
CA GLN A 728 -5.47 37.20 -51.98
C GLN A 728 -6.03 35.79 -51.76
N SER A 729 -7.35 35.74 -51.98
CA SER A 729 -8.24 34.60 -52.03
C SER A 729 -8.47 34.10 -53.46
N VAL A 730 -8.90 32.85 -53.62
CA VAL A 730 -9.85 32.37 -54.65
C VAL A 730 -10.29 30.94 -54.28
N ALA A 731 -11.42 30.45 -54.82
CA ALA A 731 -12.01 29.15 -54.49
C ALA A 731 -12.11 28.18 -55.70
N ALA A 732 -11.95 26.88 -55.44
CA ALA A 732 -12.35 25.73 -56.28
C ALA A 732 -12.34 24.47 -55.36
N GLN A 733 -13.34 23.59 -55.30
CA GLN A 733 -13.94 22.70 -56.31
C GLN A 733 -13.06 21.53 -56.80
N SER A 734 -13.24 20.35 -56.19
CA SER A 734 -13.20 19.02 -56.84
C SER A 734 -13.91 18.02 -55.90
N ALA A 735 -14.99 17.31 -56.28
CA ALA A 735 -15.26 16.41 -57.39
C ALA A 735 -14.83 14.96 -57.10
N ALA A 736 -15.81 14.05 -57.08
CA ALA A 736 -15.65 12.60 -56.90
C ALA A 736 -16.15 11.84 -58.15
N PRO A 737 -15.57 10.66 -58.49
CA PRO A 737 -16.14 9.73 -59.44
C PRO A 737 -17.07 8.70 -58.76
N ALA A 738 -17.97 8.07 -59.52
CA ALA A 738 -19.05 7.23 -59.01
C ALA A 738 -19.01 5.77 -59.49
N GLY A 739 -19.70 4.89 -58.76
CA GLY A 739 -20.06 3.53 -59.19
C GLY A 739 -21.52 3.24 -58.84
N ARG A 740 -22.33 2.79 -59.82
CA ARG A 740 -23.78 2.59 -59.66
C ARG A 740 -24.15 1.15 -59.27
N ARG A 741 -25.28 1.00 -58.54
CA ARG A 741 -26.42 0.20 -59.03
C ARG A 741 -27.76 0.62 -58.38
N GLU A 742 -28.83 0.37 -59.11
CA GLU A 742 -30.24 0.72 -58.84
C GLU A 742 -30.97 -0.49 -58.16
N ILE A 743 -32.22 -0.50 -57.65
CA ILE A 743 -33.41 0.40 -57.78
C ILE A 743 -34.42 0.17 -56.61
N GLY A 744 -35.39 1.08 -56.38
CA GLY A 744 -36.59 0.90 -55.51
C GLY A 744 -36.50 1.61 -54.14
N LYS A 745 -37.31 2.64 -53.79
CA LYS A 745 -38.78 2.70 -53.50
C LYS A 745 -39.18 1.92 -52.23
N GLU A 746 -39.96 2.45 -51.28
CA GLU A 746 -40.96 3.55 -51.38
C GLU A 746 -41.08 4.44 -50.08
N GLU A 747 -42.13 5.28 -50.05
CA GLU A 747 -42.53 6.41 -49.17
C GLU A 747 -42.62 6.15 -47.62
N HIS A 748 -42.83 7.12 -46.68
CA HIS A 748 -43.25 8.55 -46.72
C HIS A 748 -42.97 9.33 -45.39
N ARG A 749 -42.91 10.69 -45.46
CA ARG A 749 -43.20 11.75 -44.43
C ARG A 749 -42.52 11.68 -43.03
N CYS A 750 -41.68 12.63 -42.60
CA CYS A 750 -41.85 14.09 -42.34
C CYS A 750 -42.54 14.47 -41.01
N LEU A 751 -41.75 14.93 -40.01
CA LEU A 751 -41.79 16.31 -39.47
C LEU A 751 -40.79 16.53 -38.30
N ALA A 752 -40.25 17.75 -38.22
CA ALA A 752 -39.61 18.35 -37.03
C ALA A 752 -40.18 19.78 -36.89
N PRO A 753 -40.03 20.48 -35.74
CA PRO A 753 -38.82 21.29 -35.57
C PRO A 753 -38.32 21.43 -34.11
N CYS A 754 -37.20 22.14 -33.94
CA CYS A 754 -36.58 22.47 -32.66
C CYS A 754 -37.17 23.76 -32.03
N SER A 755 -37.10 23.89 -30.70
CA SER A 755 -36.69 25.18 -30.08
C SER A 755 -36.29 25.07 -28.60
N VAL A 756 -35.09 25.59 -28.34
CA VAL A 756 -34.49 26.11 -27.10
C VAL A 756 -35.48 26.61 -26.02
N HIS A 757 -35.15 26.41 -24.74
CA HIS A 757 -35.44 27.39 -23.67
C HIS A 757 -34.34 27.45 -22.60
N THR A 758 -34.24 28.59 -21.92
CA THR A 758 -33.18 28.98 -20.97
C THR A 758 -33.59 28.86 -19.50
N VAL A 759 -32.60 28.95 -18.62
CA VAL A 759 -32.70 28.93 -17.14
C VAL A 759 -33.42 30.18 -16.59
N ASP A 760 -34.13 30.03 -15.47
CA ASP A 760 -34.28 31.10 -14.48
C ASP A 760 -34.25 30.55 -13.03
N ARG A 761 -34.09 31.45 -12.04
CA ARG A 761 -33.98 31.16 -10.61
C ARG A 761 -35.27 31.55 -9.87
N MET A 762 -35.75 30.68 -9.00
CA MET A 762 -36.04 30.92 -7.57
C MET A 762 -36.87 29.75 -7.02
N GLY A 763 -36.72 29.42 -5.74
CA GLY A 763 -37.41 28.30 -5.13
C GLY A 763 -38.62 28.72 -4.29
N ASN A 764 -39.65 27.88 -4.25
CA ASN A 764 -40.09 27.35 -2.96
C ASN A 764 -40.92 26.06 -3.07
N VAL A 765 -40.97 25.37 -1.93
CA VAL A 765 -41.62 24.08 -1.66
C VAL A 765 -43.14 24.14 -1.84
N VAL A 766 -43.73 23.06 -2.39
CA VAL A 766 -44.93 22.37 -1.87
C VAL A 766 -44.96 20.94 -2.46
N ALA A 767 -45.42 19.96 -1.68
CA ALA A 767 -45.55 18.57 -2.12
C ALA A 767 -47.01 18.24 -2.50
N ALA A 768 -47.20 17.30 -3.42
CA ALA A 768 -48.48 16.64 -3.69
C ALA A 768 -48.24 15.19 -4.13
N ALA A 769 -49.09 14.25 -3.68
CA ALA A 769 -49.01 12.84 -4.03
C ALA A 769 -50.35 12.32 -4.56
N ALA A 770 -50.33 11.77 -5.77
CA ALA A 770 -51.32 10.88 -6.37
C ALA A 770 -50.55 10.06 -7.43
N VAL A 771 -50.55 8.72 -7.50
CA VAL A 771 -51.61 7.70 -7.39
C VAL A 771 -52.41 7.52 -8.70
N HIS A 772 -52.07 6.42 -9.38
CA HIS A 772 -52.77 5.72 -10.46
C HIS A 772 -52.91 6.37 -11.85
N GLY A 773 -52.91 5.46 -12.84
CA GLY A 773 -52.68 5.63 -14.27
C GLY A 773 -52.13 4.31 -14.80
#